data_AF-A0A931NAH7-F1
#
_entry.id   AF-A0A931NAH7-F1
#
_cell.length_a   1.000
_cell.length_b   1.000
_cell.length_c   1.000
_cell.angle_alpha   90.00
_cell.angle_beta   90.00
_cell.angle_gamma   90.00
#
_symmetry.space_group_name_H-M   'P 1'
#
loop_
_entity.id
_entity.type
_entity.pdbx_description
1 polymer ?
#
loop_
_entity_poly.entity_id
_entity_poly.type
_entity_poly.pdbx_seq_one_letter_code
_entity_poly.pdbx_strand_id
1 'polypeptide(L)'
;MEIIIENPSKPKKLLFWFRSRYDVRHCYEGNTTRVAAGAAAFFSMLAMAVAVIGMPTGLGTVLDMIIFLVANGALLSIVTFIFTYIFSLLYLPLPRRLLAVWFYNSVQSFIILHITELGVWMSLGLSLLYANIAVIASIGVAALMQMKLKWLFKVSIASAAAIMIVTLAIISDWPTPAPHPIRSGTVAKLSSSIVKGMAADPSLQGEYNVKTFSYGSGLDKHRTIFGNDTDVISSSVDATEYITDWSRLKTLFWRFDEHDLPINGRVWVPEGKGPFPLVLIAHGNHLMEYFSDDGYEYLGQLLASRGMIAVSVDANFMNFSVWSKIPNDDMKMRAWLLLKHLQHIQGMDSGHIANNPLQGAVDWSNIALVGHSRGGQAVAMAADKKKWFADDNSLASLDNVTIQSVVAIAPTDKRVDEKSANLENVNYLTLQGARDADVNVFYGDRQYNRVTFDERSERFKASIYIGDANHSQFNEDWGSNDERLPGGLFLNKEGMLTPKNQRQIAKVYISAFLEATLHQKSEYKALFQDYRSGEEFLPHTTYMGRYEGADFVAIERFERINTNILSTSASNMVKKEKEPLKDRDNNSKGTDGLVLQWDKAPASFEMNLSNGLSNRLGDVSNGSIVFSMANMEWHLLRTYNEEKKLKDTENVVNEQGKLTTLPSLPEVEVVINTNSGKEISIVLNEFMPVQSPIYSSFISMGFLEHHIKENKYNEAAEATMHTYIIPIEKFKGVNTTNKTDAIGTNDLMEIKSIKFRFNSNQGKVMIDDIGYLSKGGTYVEYNN
;
A
#
# COMPACT_ATOMS: atom_id res chain seq x y z
N MET A 1 12.59 -86.36 27.43
CA MET A 1 12.45 -85.14 28.24
C MET A 1 11.83 -84.09 27.33
N GLU A 2 10.51 -83.96 27.35
CA GLU A 2 9.78 -82.93 26.60
C GLU A 2 10.16 -81.57 27.16
N ILE A 3 10.72 -80.70 26.32
CA ILE A 3 11.01 -79.32 26.70
C ILE A 3 9.66 -78.60 26.75
N ILE A 4 9.14 -78.41 27.95
CA ILE A 4 8.00 -77.53 28.21
C ILE A 4 8.45 -76.12 27.83
N ILE A 5 8.03 -75.66 26.64
CA ILE A 5 8.22 -74.27 26.24
C ILE A 5 7.25 -73.44 27.08
N GLU A 6 7.76 -72.83 28.16
CA GLU A 6 7.01 -71.86 28.94
C GLU A 6 6.44 -70.78 27.99
N ASN A 7 5.12 -70.66 27.99
CA ASN A 7 4.43 -69.63 27.22
C ASN A 7 4.92 -68.26 27.72
N PRO A 8 5.57 -67.44 26.87
CA PRO A 8 6.18 -66.21 27.35
C PRO A 8 5.13 -65.31 27.99
N SER A 9 5.49 -64.70 29.13
CA SER A 9 4.63 -63.74 29.82
C SER A 9 4.13 -62.64 28.86
N LYS A 10 2.94 -62.09 29.09
CA LYS A 10 2.38 -60.98 28.30
C LYS A 10 3.38 -59.85 27.98
N PRO A 11 4.20 -59.34 28.93
CA PRO A 11 5.20 -58.31 28.63
C PRO A 11 6.32 -58.81 27.69
N LYS A 12 6.76 -60.07 27.82
CA LYS A 12 7.74 -60.66 26.89
C LYS A 12 7.17 -60.82 25.48
N LYS A 13 5.90 -61.22 25.34
CA LYS A 13 5.20 -61.30 24.04
C LYS A 13 5.08 -59.92 23.38
N LEU A 14 4.74 -58.89 24.16
CA LEU A 14 4.64 -57.52 23.69
C LEU A 14 6.01 -56.96 23.26
N LEU A 15 7.06 -57.18 24.05
CA LEU A 15 8.42 -56.77 23.70
C LEU A 15 8.94 -57.46 22.43
N PHE A 16 8.68 -58.76 22.30
CA PHE A 16 9.01 -59.52 21.10
C PHE A 16 8.28 -58.98 19.87
N TRP A 17 7.00 -58.64 20.01
CA TRP A 17 6.21 -58.02 18.96
C TRP A 17 6.82 -56.68 18.50
N PHE A 18 7.11 -55.77 19.43
CA PHE A 18 7.74 -54.48 19.11
C PHE A 18 9.09 -54.63 18.41
N ARG A 19 9.92 -55.58 18.86
CA ARG A 19 11.22 -55.89 18.22
C ARG A 19 11.05 -56.46 16.82
N SER A 20 10.12 -57.40 16.64
CA SER A 20 9.81 -57.95 15.31
C SER A 20 9.35 -56.87 14.34
N ARG A 21 8.52 -55.91 14.79
CA ARG A 21 8.11 -54.76 13.97
C ARG A 21 9.29 -53.86 13.60
N TYR A 22 10.21 -53.62 14.53
CA TYR A 22 11.43 -52.85 14.28
C TYR A 22 12.30 -53.50 13.20
N ASP A 23 12.49 -54.81 13.26
CA ASP A 23 13.33 -55.54 12.32
C ASP A 23 12.76 -55.50 10.89
N VAL A 24 11.43 -55.56 10.75
CA VAL A 24 10.79 -55.50 9.43
C VAL A 24 10.66 -54.10 8.85
N ARG A 25 11.08 -53.04 9.57
CA ARG A 25 10.81 -51.64 9.19
C ARG A 25 11.29 -51.25 7.77
N HIS A 26 12.30 -51.92 7.24
CA HIS A 26 12.84 -51.70 5.90
C HIS A 26 12.50 -52.82 4.89
N CYS A 27 11.63 -53.78 5.23
CA CYS A 27 11.32 -54.92 4.35
C CYS A 27 10.68 -54.54 3.01
N TYR A 28 10.03 -53.38 2.93
CA TYR A 28 9.43 -52.85 1.70
C TYR A 28 10.32 -51.82 0.99
N GLU A 29 11.60 -51.67 1.41
CA GLU A 29 12.54 -50.72 0.82
C GLU A 29 13.41 -51.36 -0.27
N GLY A 30 13.19 -50.95 -1.52
CA GLY A 30 14.05 -51.24 -2.67
C GLY A 30 15.13 -50.18 -2.89
N ASN A 31 16.01 -50.40 -3.87
CA ASN A 31 17.02 -49.40 -4.23
C ASN A 31 16.39 -48.08 -4.70
N THR A 32 15.31 -48.16 -5.48
CA THR A 32 14.57 -46.98 -5.97
C THR A 32 13.99 -46.16 -4.83
N THR A 33 13.32 -46.79 -3.87
CA THR A 33 12.67 -46.07 -2.76
C THR A 33 13.67 -45.47 -1.79
N ARG A 34 14.85 -46.10 -1.60
CA ARG A 34 15.94 -45.52 -0.82
C ARG A 34 16.53 -44.27 -1.47
N VAL A 35 16.79 -44.32 -2.78
CA VAL A 35 17.28 -43.16 -3.54
C VAL A 35 16.21 -42.07 -3.57
N ALA A 36 14.94 -42.43 -3.80
CA ALA A 36 13.83 -41.49 -3.79
C ALA A 36 13.63 -40.84 -2.40
N ALA A 37 13.80 -41.58 -1.30
CA ALA A 37 13.72 -41.00 0.04
C ALA A 37 14.84 -39.97 0.29
N GLY A 38 16.05 -40.24 -0.22
CA GLY A 38 17.16 -39.28 -0.20
C GLY A 38 16.91 -38.05 -1.07
N ALA A 39 16.37 -38.22 -2.27
CA ALA A 39 16.01 -37.12 -3.15
C ALA A 39 14.82 -36.30 -2.60
N ALA A 40 13.84 -36.94 -1.97
CA ALA A 40 12.68 -36.26 -1.38
C ALA A 40 13.09 -35.41 -0.16
N ALA A 41 14.16 -35.78 0.54
CA ALA A 41 14.76 -34.97 1.59
C ALA A 41 15.31 -33.64 1.07
N PHE A 42 15.73 -33.55 -0.21
CA PHE A 42 16.17 -32.28 -0.80
C PHE A 42 15.03 -31.26 -0.89
N PHE A 43 13.80 -31.70 -1.17
CA PHE A 43 12.63 -30.81 -1.17
C PHE A 43 12.37 -30.22 0.22
N SER A 44 12.56 -30.99 1.29
CA SER A 44 12.53 -30.46 2.66
C SER A 44 13.52 -29.30 2.86
N MET A 45 14.75 -29.47 2.35
CA MET A 45 15.79 -28.44 2.44
C MET A 45 15.42 -27.21 1.62
N LEU A 46 14.85 -27.39 0.42
CA LEU A 46 14.40 -26.29 -0.42
C LEU A 46 13.28 -25.48 0.26
N ALA A 47 12.28 -26.15 0.83
CA ALA A 47 11.20 -25.50 1.57
C ALA A 47 11.74 -24.71 2.77
N MET A 48 12.67 -25.29 3.53
CA MET A 48 13.32 -24.60 4.65
C MET A 48 14.15 -23.41 4.17
N ALA A 49 14.94 -23.56 3.09
CA ALA A 49 15.76 -22.49 2.55
C ALA A 49 14.92 -21.26 2.17
N VAL A 50 13.76 -21.46 1.54
CA VAL A 50 12.83 -20.38 1.22
C VAL A 50 12.28 -19.72 2.49
N ALA A 51 11.89 -20.52 3.49
CA ALA A 51 11.37 -20.00 4.75
C ALA A 51 12.41 -19.14 5.49
N VAL A 52 13.68 -19.59 5.53
CA VAL A 52 14.79 -18.91 6.21
C VAL A 52 15.01 -17.50 5.70
N ILE A 53 14.87 -17.26 4.39
CA ILE A 53 15.05 -15.92 3.80
C ILE A 53 14.02 -14.92 4.37
N GLY A 54 12.82 -15.39 4.74
CA GLY A 54 11.77 -14.58 5.37
C GLY A 54 11.83 -14.50 6.90
N MET A 55 12.78 -15.19 7.54
CA MET A 55 12.99 -15.17 9.00
C MET A 55 14.46 -14.93 9.37
N PRO A 56 15.09 -13.85 8.86
CA PRO A 56 16.49 -13.57 9.16
C PRO A 56 16.71 -13.44 10.67
N THR A 57 17.85 -13.94 11.17
CA THR A 57 18.22 -13.77 12.58
C THR A 57 19.10 -12.55 12.82
N GLY A 58 19.60 -11.95 11.74
CA GLY A 58 20.58 -10.88 11.78
C GLY A 58 22.04 -11.33 11.83
N LEU A 59 22.31 -12.65 11.82
CA LEU A 59 23.66 -13.21 11.74
C LEU A 59 24.24 -13.23 10.31
N GLY A 60 23.41 -12.89 9.32
CA GLY A 60 23.72 -12.94 7.90
C GLY A 60 23.14 -14.18 7.22
N THR A 61 22.62 -13.99 6.00
CA THR A 61 21.85 -15.00 5.27
C THR A 61 22.57 -16.34 5.12
N VAL A 62 23.89 -16.33 4.90
CA VAL A 62 24.68 -17.56 4.75
C VAL A 62 24.71 -18.37 6.04
N LEU A 63 24.90 -17.70 7.18
CA LEU A 63 24.97 -18.37 8.48
C LEU A 63 23.59 -18.87 8.89
N ASP A 64 22.54 -18.08 8.65
CA ASP A 64 21.15 -18.50 8.84
C ASP A 64 20.85 -19.77 8.02
N MET A 65 21.18 -19.77 6.73
CA MET A 65 21.01 -20.94 5.86
C MET A 65 21.71 -22.18 6.43
N ILE A 66 22.96 -22.06 6.88
CA ILE A 66 23.70 -23.20 7.45
C ILE A 66 23.00 -23.73 8.71
N ILE A 67 22.67 -22.85 9.66
CA ILE A 67 22.07 -23.23 10.94
C ILE A 67 20.74 -23.95 10.71
N PHE A 68 19.83 -23.33 9.96
CA PHE A 68 18.48 -23.86 9.77
C PHE A 68 18.45 -25.10 8.90
N LEU A 69 19.27 -25.19 7.84
CA LEU A 69 19.31 -26.39 7.00
C LEU A 69 19.93 -27.57 7.73
N VAL A 70 20.98 -27.36 8.55
CA VAL A 70 21.55 -28.42 9.39
C VAL A 70 20.55 -28.88 10.45
N ALA A 71 19.89 -27.95 11.13
CA ALA A 71 18.85 -28.28 12.11
C ALA A 71 17.68 -29.04 11.46
N ASN A 72 17.21 -28.60 10.29
CA ASN A 72 16.17 -29.27 9.53
C ASN A 72 16.60 -30.68 9.08
N GLY A 73 17.85 -30.86 8.64
CA GLY A 73 18.40 -32.17 8.28
C GLY A 73 18.48 -33.14 9.46
N ALA A 74 18.89 -32.66 10.63
CA ALA A 74 18.89 -33.44 11.86
C ALA A 74 17.46 -33.84 12.28
N LEU A 75 16.54 -32.88 12.27
CA LEU A 75 15.12 -33.11 12.61
C LEU A 75 14.47 -34.09 11.65
N LEU A 76 14.63 -33.90 10.34
CA LEU A 76 14.16 -34.82 9.31
C LEU A 76 14.69 -36.24 9.54
N SER A 77 15.97 -36.39 9.89
CA SER A 77 16.58 -37.69 10.15
C SER A 77 15.96 -38.39 11.36
N ILE A 78 15.76 -37.65 12.46
CA ILE A 78 15.13 -38.14 13.70
C ILE A 78 13.67 -38.53 13.43
N VAL A 79 12.88 -37.65 12.82
CA VAL A 79 11.47 -37.91 12.51
C VAL A 79 11.33 -39.08 11.54
N THR A 80 12.18 -39.15 10.51
CA THR A 80 12.19 -40.28 9.56
C THR A 80 12.45 -41.60 10.28
N PHE A 81 13.40 -41.64 11.21
CA PHE A 81 13.69 -42.83 12.01
C PHE A 81 12.48 -43.26 12.85
N ILE A 82 11.88 -42.32 13.58
CA ILE A 82 10.72 -42.57 14.45
C ILE A 82 9.52 -43.06 13.62
N PHE A 83 9.16 -42.34 12.55
CA PHE A 83 7.97 -42.67 11.76
C PHE A 83 8.15 -43.92 10.89
N THR A 84 9.37 -44.24 10.45
CA THR A 84 9.65 -45.54 9.83
C THR A 84 9.31 -46.68 10.78
N TYR A 85 9.59 -46.51 12.08
CA TYR A 85 9.19 -47.47 13.10
C TYR A 85 7.68 -47.44 13.38
N ILE A 86 7.05 -46.28 13.55
CA ILE A 86 5.59 -46.17 13.76
C ILE A 86 4.82 -46.82 12.61
N PHE A 87 5.18 -46.55 11.35
CA PHE A 87 4.55 -47.17 10.18
C PHE A 87 4.80 -48.67 10.11
N SER A 88 5.89 -49.15 10.71
CA SER A 88 6.09 -50.58 10.91
C SER A 88 5.03 -51.16 11.85
N LEU A 89 4.45 -50.41 12.78
CA LEU A 89 3.38 -50.91 13.66
C LEU A 89 2.01 -50.98 12.97
N LEU A 90 1.78 -50.20 11.91
CA LEU A 90 0.48 -50.06 11.22
C LEU A 90 0.19 -51.11 10.13
N TYR A 91 1.11 -52.06 9.90
CA TYR A 91 0.97 -53.13 8.88
C TYR A 91 0.77 -52.65 7.43
N LEU A 92 1.10 -51.40 7.13
CA LEU A 92 1.03 -50.87 5.76
C LEU A 92 2.12 -51.50 4.87
N PRO A 93 1.77 -52.02 3.66
CA PRO A 93 2.72 -52.61 2.71
C PRO A 93 3.37 -51.54 1.80
N LEU A 94 3.89 -50.47 2.40
CA LEU A 94 4.48 -49.32 1.71
C LEU A 94 5.96 -49.14 2.09
N PRO A 95 6.78 -48.49 1.23
CA PRO A 95 8.16 -48.13 1.57
C PRO A 95 8.17 -47.12 2.72
N ARG A 96 8.38 -47.62 3.94
CA ARG A 96 8.13 -46.88 5.18
C ARG A 96 9.07 -45.70 5.38
N ARG A 97 10.30 -45.76 4.87
CA ARG A 97 11.24 -44.63 4.92
C ARG A 97 10.81 -43.53 3.96
N LEU A 98 10.44 -43.87 2.73
CA LEU A 98 9.90 -42.91 1.78
C LEU A 98 8.61 -42.27 2.30
N LEU A 99 7.72 -43.07 2.90
CA LEU A 99 6.49 -42.60 3.55
C LEU A 99 6.77 -41.65 4.72
N ALA A 100 7.82 -41.92 5.52
CA ALA A 100 8.22 -41.05 6.62
C ALA A 100 8.79 -39.70 6.14
N VAL A 101 9.57 -39.70 5.05
CA VAL A 101 10.03 -38.46 4.41
C VAL A 101 8.87 -37.68 3.80
N TRP A 102 7.94 -38.35 3.13
CA TRP A 102 6.71 -37.72 2.62
C TRP A 102 5.91 -37.08 3.76
N PHE A 103 5.71 -37.80 4.87
CA PHE A 103 5.01 -37.28 6.04
C PHE A 103 5.71 -36.03 6.61
N TYR A 104 7.04 -36.07 6.74
CA TYR A 104 7.80 -34.90 7.19
C TYR A 104 7.62 -33.71 6.25
N ASN A 105 7.75 -33.90 4.93
CA ASN A 105 7.57 -32.84 3.94
C ASN A 105 6.16 -32.24 3.99
N SER A 106 5.12 -33.07 4.12
CA SER A 106 3.73 -32.62 4.28
C SER A 106 3.57 -31.76 5.54
N VAL A 107 4.05 -32.22 6.70
CA VAL A 107 3.92 -31.46 7.96
C VAL A 107 4.73 -30.17 7.94
N GLN A 108 5.98 -30.23 7.47
CA GLN A 108 6.86 -29.07 7.39
C GLN A 108 6.27 -28.00 6.46
N SER A 109 5.89 -28.39 5.24
CA SER A 109 5.29 -27.45 4.28
C SER A 109 3.92 -26.93 4.77
N PHE A 110 3.13 -27.74 5.47
CA PHE A 110 1.90 -27.28 6.12
C PHE A 110 2.19 -26.17 7.13
N ILE A 111 3.17 -26.36 8.03
CA ILE A 111 3.54 -25.35 9.02
C ILE A 111 4.01 -24.07 8.33
N ILE A 112 4.89 -24.19 7.34
CA ILE A 112 5.40 -23.04 6.57
C ILE A 112 4.25 -22.26 5.91
N LEU A 113 3.35 -22.95 5.19
CA LEU A 113 2.21 -22.34 4.49
C LEU A 113 1.16 -21.77 5.45
N HIS A 114 0.94 -22.43 6.59
CA HIS A 114 0.00 -21.96 7.60
C HIS A 114 0.47 -20.65 8.25
N ILE A 115 1.77 -20.51 8.52
CA ILE A 115 2.37 -19.27 9.03
C ILE A 115 2.31 -18.14 7.99
N THR A 116 2.21 -18.45 6.68
CA THR A 116 1.93 -17.46 5.63
C THR A 116 0.45 -17.08 5.52
N GLU A 117 -0.39 -17.51 6.47
CA GLU A 117 -1.80 -17.13 6.58
C GLU A 117 -2.66 -17.56 5.37
N LEU A 118 -2.33 -18.68 4.72
CA LEU A 118 -3.14 -19.25 3.62
C LEU A 118 -4.47 -19.89 4.09
N GLY A 119 -4.71 -19.96 5.40
CA GLY A 119 -5.80 -20.73 5.98
C GLY A 119 -5.48 -22.24 6.09
N VAL A 120 -6.14 -22.92 7.02
CA VAL A 120 -5.81 -24.31 7.40
C VAL A 120 -6.01 -25.29 6.23
N TRP A 121 -7.16 -25.23 5.55
CA TRP A 121 -7.50 -26.19 4.49
C TRP A 121 -6.65 -26.01 3.24
N MET A 122 -6.36 -24.77 2.86
CA MET A 122 -5.50 -24.48 1.71
C MET A 122 -4.06 -24.88 2.00
N SER A 123 -3.55 -24.55 3.20
CA SER A 123 -2.22 -24.98 3.64
C SER A 123 -2.10 -26.51 3.61
N LEU A 124 -3.15 -27.23 4.03
CA LEU A 124 -3.20 -28.69 3.98
C LEU A 124 -3.20 -29.21 2.53
N GLY A 125 -4.04 -28.65 1.66
CA GLY A 125 -4.11 -29.05 0.24
C GLY A 125 -2.78 -28.83 -0.50
N LEU A 126 -2.21 -27.64 -0.37
CA LEU A 126 -0.94 -27.27 -1.03
C LEU A 126 0.27 -28.02 -0.45
N SER A 127 0.31 -28.27 0.85
CA SER A 127 1.38 -29.08 1.47
C SER A 127 1.35 -30.53 1.02
N LEU A 128 0.16 -31.14 0.94
CA LEU A 128 0.01 -32.50 0.39
C LEU A 128 0.38 -32.53 -1.09
N LEU A 129 -0.03 -31.54 -1.88
CA LEU A 129 0.38 -31.41 -3.28
C LEU A 129 1.90 -31.32 -3.42
N TYR A 130 2.54 -30.45 -2.63
CA TYR A 130 4.00 -30.28 -2.60
C TYR A 130 4.71 -31.59 -2.24
N ALA A 131 4.27 -32.30 -1.21
CA ALA A 131 4.86 -33.56 -0.78
C ALA A 131 4.70 -34.67 -1.84
N ASN A 132 3.55 -34.72 -2.53
CA ASN A 132 3.32 -35.66 -3.64
C ASN A 132 4.22 -35.35 -4.84
N ILE A 133 4.35 -34.08 -5.24
CA ILE A 133 5.27 -33.64 -6.30
C ILE A 133 6.71 -34.03 -5.93
N ALA A 134 7.12 -33.79 -4.68
CA ALA A 134 8.45 -34.16 -4.19
C ALA A 134 8.72 -35.67 -4.34
N VAL A 135 7.75 -36.52 -3.98
CA VAL A 135 7.88 -37.98 -4.13
C VAL A 135 7.93 -38.42 -5.59
N ILE A 136 7.03 -37.90 -6.44
CA ILE A 136 6.98 -38.25 -7.87
C ILE A 136 8.30 -37.86 -8.55
N ALA A 137 8.76 -36.62 -8.34
CA ALA A 137 10.04 -36.14 -8.86
C ALA A 137 11.20 -37.01 -8.37
N SER A 138 11.20 -37.37 -7.08
CA SER A 138 12.25 -38.19 -6.48
C SER A 138 12.28 -39.63 -6.98
N ILE A 139 11.12 -40.23 -7.29
CA ILE A 139 11.03 -41.53 -7.95
C ILE A 139 11.57 -41.43 -9.38
N GLY A 140 11.25 -40.36 -10.11
CA GLY A 140 11.81 -40.08 -11.43
C GLY A 140 13.33 -39.97 -11.42
N VAL A 141 13.89 -39.23 -10.46
CA VAL A 141 15.35 -39.14 -10.22
C VAL A 141 15.93 -40.52 -9.91
N ALA A 142 15.29 -41.29 -9.02
CA ALA A 142 15.75 -42.63 -8.67
C ALA A 142 15.75 -43.59 -9.88
N ALA A 143 14.73 -43.51 -10.75
CA ALA A 143 14.66 -44.27 -11.99
C ALA A 143 15.79 -43.86 -12.96
N LEU A 144 15.99 -42.56 -13.19
CA LEU A 144 17.07 -42.03 -14.03
C LEU A 144 18.47 -42.45 -13.53
N MET A 145 18.67 -42.44 -12.21
CA MET A 145 19.94 -42.87 -11.61
C MET A 145 20.23 -44.35 -11.89
N GLN A 146 19.20 -45.20 -11.98
CA GLN A 146 19.33 -46.63 -12.27
C GLN A 146 19.57 -46.95 -13.75
N MET A 147 19.28 -46.00 -14.66
CA MET A 147 19.57 -46.19 -16.08
C MET A 147 21.08 -46.21 -16.34
N LYS A 148 21.53 -47.11 -17.23
CA LYS A 148 22.94 -47.22 -17.69
C LYS A 148 23.27 -46.16 -18.75
N LEU A 149 23.01 -44.89 -18.44
CA LEU A 149 23.31 -43.73 -19.29
C LEU A 149 24.53 -42.96 -18.75
N LYS A 150 25.29 -42.29 -19.63
CA LYS A 150 26.34 -41.35 -19.20
C LYS A 150 25.70 -40.17 -18.46
N TRP A 151 26.43 -39.58 -17.50
CA TRP A 151 25.90 -38.53 -16.62
C TRP A 151 25.33 -37.33 -17.40
N LEU A 152 25.99 -36.90 -18.49
CA LEU A 152 25.52 -35.82 -19.35
C LEU A 152 24.10 -36.07 -19.90
N PHE A 153 23.80 -37.28 -20.36
CA PHE A 153 22.45 -37.63 -20.85
C PHE A 153 21.41 -37.60 -19.73
N LYS A 154 21.76 -38.01 -18.51
CA LYS A 154 20.85 -37.92 -17.36
C LYS A 154 20.50 -36.47 -17.02
N VAL A 155 21.51 -35.58 -17.04
CA VAL A 155 21.32 -34.14 -16.85
C VAL A 155 20.47 -33.55 -17.97
N SER A 156 20.70 -33.93 -19.23
CA SER A 156 19.88 -33.48 -20.36
C SER A 156 18.42 -33.91 -20.23
N ILE A 157 18.13 -35.15 -19.83
CA ILE A 157 16.76 -35.64 -19.63
C ILE A 157 16.08 -34.88 -18.47
N ALA A 158 16.78 -34.70 -17.35
CA ALA A 158 16.26 -33.94 -16.21
C ALA A 158 15.97 -32.48 -16.58
N SER A 159 16.88 -31.85 -17.34
CA SER A 159 16.71 -30.48 -17.83
C SER A 159 15.54 -30.37 -18.81
N ALA A 160 15.40 -31.32 -19.74
CA ALA A 160 14.28 -31.36 -20.68
C ALA A 160 12.93 -31.53 -19.97
N ALA A 161 12.87 -32.37 -18.93
CA ALA A 161 11.67 -32.53 -18.12
C ALA A 161 11.32 -31.25 -17.34
N ALA A 162 12.30 -30.57 -16.75
CA ALA A 162 12.09 -29.29 -16.08
C ALA A 162 11.61 -28.21 -17.06
N ILE A 163 12.24 -28.10 -18.23
CA ILE A 163 11.82 -27.18 -19.30
C ILE A 163 10.38 -27.52 -19.74
N MET A 164 10.05 -28.79 -19.93
CA MET A 164 8.69 -29.19 -20.30
C MET A 164 7.64 -28.78 -19.25
N ILE A 165 7.94 -28.89 -17.96
CA ILE A 165 7.05 -28.44 -16.89
C ILE A 165 6.83 -26.92 -16.96
N VAL A 166 7.91 -26.15 -17.14
CA VAL A 166 7.83 -24.69 -17.27
C VAL A 166 7.06 -24.30 -18.54
N THR A 167 7.34 -24.96 -19.67
CA THR A 167 6.63 -24.72 -20.93
C THR A 167 5.15 -25.09 -20.82
N LEU A 168 4.80 -26.19 -20.16
CA LEU A 168 3.40 -26.57 -19.92
C LEU A 168 2.70 -25.53 -19.05
N ALA A 169 3.35 -25.02 -18.00
CA ALA A 169 2.82 -23.95 -17.16
C ALA A 169 2.52 -22.68 -17.97
N ILE A 170 3.45 -22.25 -18.82
CA ILE A 170 3.29 -21.11 -19.73
C ILE A 170 2.14 -21.35 -20.73
N ILE A 171 2.07 -22.53 -21.37
CA ILE A 171 1.01 -22.85 -22.34
C ILE A 171 -0.36 -22.96 -21.67
N SER A 172 -0.41 -23.45 -20.43
CA SER A 172 -1.64 -23.57 -19.65
C SER A 172 -2.11 -22.26 -19.03
N ASP A 173 -1.35 -21.17 -19.20
CA ASP A 173 -1.60 -19.89 -18.52
C ASP A 173 -1.74 -20.11 -17.01
N TRP A 174 -0.76 -20.78 -16.41
CA TRP A 174 -0.77 -21.10 -14.98
C TRP A 174 0.59 -20.82 -14.33
N PRO A 175 0.65 -20.11 -13.20
CA PRO A 175 -0.48 -19.53 -12.45
C PRO A 175 -1.03 -18.25 -13.13
N THR A 176 -2.35 -18.05 -13.10
CA THR A 176 -3.02 -16.85 -13.62
C THR A 176 -3.72 -16.09 -12.50
N PRO A 177 -3.51 -14.76 -12.40
CA PRO A 177 -4.20 -13.91 -11.42
C PRO A 177 -5.72 -13.90 -11.58
N ALA A 178 -6.43 -13.38 -10.58
CA ALA A 178 -7.87 -13.18 -10.71
C ALA A 178 -8.15 -12.24 -11.91
N PRO A 179 -9.08 -12.59 -12.82
CA PRO A 179 -9.37 -11.77 -13.99
C PRO A 179 -10.10 -10.48 -13.59
N HIS A 180 -9.80 -9.39 -14.28
CA HIS A 180 -10.51 -8.12 -14.11
C HIS A 180 -11.73 -8.04 -15.03
N PRO A 181 -12.85 -7.44 -14.57
CA PRO A 181 -14.02 -7.26 -15.42
C PRO A 181 -13.69 -6.41 -16.66
N ILE A 182 -14.25 -6.80 -17.81
CA ILE A 182 -14.05 -6.09 -19.08
C ILE A 182 -15.18 -5.09 -19.29
N ARG A 183 -14.83 -3.87 -19.70
CA ARG A 183 -15.79 -2.82 -20.05
C ARG A 183 -16.37 -3.00 -21.44
N SER A 184 -17.67 -2.74 -21.59
CA SER A 184 -18.33 -2.63 -22.89
C SER A 184 -18.05 -1.27 -23.54
N GLY A 185 -17.69 -1.28 -24.82
CA GLY A 185 -17.40 -0.09 -25.62
C GLY A 185 -15.97 0.44 -25.49
N THR A 186 -15.60 1.38 -26.35
CA THR A 186 -14.30 2.06 -26.29
C THR A 186 -14.32 3.13 -25.19
N VAL A 187 -13.39 3.04 -24.24
CA VAL A 187 -13.08 4.18 -23.35
C VAL A 187 -12.58 5.30 -24.25
N ALA A 188 -13.24 6.46 -24.22
CA ALA A 188 -12.75 7.64 -24.90
C ALA A 188 -11.31 7.90 -24.41
N LYS A 189 -10.35 7.93 -25.33
CA LYS A 189 -8.97 8.27 -25.00
C LYS A 189 -9.00 9.66 -24.36
N LEU A 190 -8.48 9.80 -23.14
CA LEU A 190 -8.25 11.10 -22.51
C LEU A 190 -7.47 11.96 -23.51
N SER A 191 -8.08 13.02 -24.02
CA SER A 191 -7.35 13.99 -24.80
C SER A 191 -6.56 14.84 -23.81
N SER A 192 -5.26 14.61 -23.73
CA SER A 192 -4.33 15.48 -22.99
C SER A 192 -4.23 16.89 -23.58
N SER A 193 -4.83 17.13 -24.77
CA SER A 193 -4.75 18.39 -25.51
C SER A 193 -5.39 19.61 -24.80
N ILE A 194 -6.16 19.41 -23.73
CA ILE A 194 -6.95 20.48 -23.09
C ILE A 194 -6.17 21.15 -21.96
N VAL A 195 -5.23 20.47 -21.31
CA VAL A 195 -4.46 21.01 -20.19
C VAL A 195 -3.08 21.42 -20.70
N LYS A 196 -2.60 22.59 -20.29
CA LYS A 196 -1.24 23.02 -20.56
C LYS A 196 -0.29 22.40 -19.52
N GLY A 197 0.82 21.85 -20.01
CA GLY A 197 1.86 21.29 -19.15
C GLY A 197 2.51 22.36 -18.26
N MET A 198 2.97 21.92 -17.09
CA MET A 198 3.72 22.76 -16.16
C MET A 198 5.08 23.15 -16.75
N ALA A 199 5.54 24.36 -16.44
CA ALA A 199 6.77 24.88 -17.04
C ALA A 199 8.06 24.20 -16.55
N ALA A 200 8.05 23.62 -15.34
CA ALA A 200 9.25 23.09 -14.70
C ALA A 200 9.00 21.71 -14.06
N ASP A 201 9.85 20.74 -14.39
CA ASP A 201 9.83 19.41 -13.81
C ASP A 201 10.28 19.45 -12.34
N PRO A 202 9.39 19.14 -11.37
CA PRO A 202 9.73 19.13 -9.95
C PRO A 202 10.67 17.95 -9.56
N SER A 203 10.82 16.94 -10.41
CA SER A 203 11.61 15.74 -10.15
C SER A 203 13.10 15.89 -10.49
N LEU A 204 13.47 16.97 -11.17
CA LEU A 204 14.85 17.32 -11.47
C LEU A 204 15.55 17.94 -10.26
N GLN A 205 16.86 17.69 -10.18
CA GLN A 205 17.72 18.32 -9.19
C GLN A 205 17.65 19.85 -9.31
N GLY A 206 17.68 20.54 -8.18
CA GLY A 206 17.68 21.99 -8.11
C GLY A 206 19.08 22.59 -8.27
N GLU A 207 19.20 23.86 -7.88
CA GLU A 207 20.41 24.67 -8.10
C GLU A 207 21.48 24.49 -7.00
N TYR A 208 21.11 23.92 -5.85
CA TYR A 208 22.03 23.75 -4.73
C TYR A 208 22.86 22.47 -4.88
N ASN A 209 24.17 22.58 -4.61
CA ASN A 209 24.96 21.41 -4.29
C ASN A 209 24.50 20.83 -2.93
N VAL A 210 24.69 19.53 -2.75
CA VAL A 210 24.23 18.83 -1.55
C VAL A 210 25.42 18.36 -0.73
N LYS A 211 25.44 18.75 0.55
CA LYS A 211 26.34 18.20 1.56
C LYS A 211 25.61 17.15 2.38
N THR A 212 26.26 16.01 2.60
CA THR A 212 25.69 14.90 3.38
C THR A 212 26.49 14.66 4.66
N PHE A 213 25.80 14.25 5.72
CA PHE A 213 26.40 13.76 6.96
C PHE A 213 25.40 12.91 7.74
N SER A 214 25.84 12.19 8.78
CA SER A 214 24.97 11.46 9.71
C SER A 214 25.09 11.98 11.14
N TYR A 215 23.99 11.87 11.89
CA TYR A 215 24.06 11.90 13.35
C TYR A 215 23.58 10.56 13.90
N GLY A 216 24.18 10.10 14.99
CA GLY A 216 23.86 8.80 15.57
C GLY A 216 24.63 8.48 16.85
N SER A 217 24.31 7.33 17.46
CA SER A 217 24.85 6.97 18.78
C SER A 217 26.37 6.75 18.81
N GLY A 218 26.99 6.48 17.66
CA GLY A 218 28.39 6.08 17.57
C GLY A 218 28.63 4.63 18.01
N LEU A 219 27.57 3.90 18.37
CA LEU A 219 27.62 2.57 18.97
C LEU A 219 26.83 1.51 18.18
N ASP A 220 26.25 1.88 17.03
CA ASP A 220 25.51 0.93 16.19
C ASP A 220 26.45 -0.19 15.69
N LYS A 221 26.07 -1.43 16.02
CA LYS A 221 26.86 -2.62 15.67
C LYS A 221 26.73 -3.01 14.19
N HIS A 222 25.61 -2.69 13.57
CA HIS A 222 25.24 -3.21 12.25
C HIS A 222 25.53 -2.21 11.13
N ARG A 223 25.50 -0.91 11.43
CA ARG A 223 25.63 0.17 10.46
C ARG A 223 26.73 1.13 10.89
N THR A 224 27.85 1.14 10.17
CA THR A 224 29.00 1.97 10.56
C THR A 224 28.70 3.47 10.53
N ILE A 225 27.78 3.92 9.66
CA ILE A 225 27.31 5.31 9.58
C ILE A 225 26.65 5.83 10.88
N PHE A 226 26.10 4.93 11.71
CA PHE A 226 25.59 5.22 13.06
C PHE A 226 26.48 4.64 14.19
N GLY A 227 27.61 4.06 13.79
CA GLY A 227 28.64 3.47 14.65
C GLY A 227 29.92 4.28 14.56
N ASN A 228 31.04 3.60 14.30
CA ASN A 228 32.36 4.25 14.32
C ASN A 228 32.57 5.35 13.28
N ASP A 229 31.79 5.38 12.19
CA ASP A 229 31.92 6.35 11.10
C ASP A 229 30.90 7.51 11.22
N THR A 230 30.19 7.64 12.34
CA THR A 230 29.22 8.72 12.55
C THR A 230 29.88 10.10 12.59
N ASP A 231 29.33 11.05 11.83
CA ASP A 231 29.86 12.42 11.78
C ASP A 231 29.55 13.22 13.04
N VAL A 232 28.32 13.11 13.58
CA VAL A 232 27.86 13.82 14.77
C VAL A 232 27.28 12.85 15.80
N ILE A 233 27.86 12.80 16.99
CA ILE A 233 27.36 11.92 18.05
C ILE A 233 26.08 12.50 18.66
N SER A 234 25.03 11.69 18.70
CA SER A 234 23.76 11.99 19.36
C SER A 234 23.65 11.33 20.73
N SER A 235 22.94 11.98 21.65
CA SER A 235 22.59 11.37 22.95
C SER A 235 21.39 10.43 22.79
N SER A 236 21.32 9.41 23.63
CA SER A 236 20.16 8.52 23.72
C SER A 236 18.95 9.22 24.36
N VAL A 237 17.77 8.64 24.16
CA VAL A 237 16.53 9.06 24.81
C VAL A 237 15.89 7.89 25.55
N ASP A 238 15.34 8.17 26.73
CA ASP A 238 14.61 7.20 27.55
C ASP A 238 13.13 7.16 27.14
N ALA A 239 12.66 5.99 26.71
CA ALA A 239 11.31 5.74 26.22
C ALA A 239 10.45 4.88 27.16
N THR A 240 10.90 4.66 28.41
CA THR A 240 10.21 3.80 29.39
C THR A 240 8.79 4.24 29.75
N GLU A 241 8.44 5.51 29.53
CA GLU A 241 7.07 6.01 29.73
C GLU A 241 6.07 5.43 28.72
N TYR A 242 6.56 4.96 27.56
CA TYR A 242 5.73 4.49 26.45
C TYR A 242 5.98 3.03 26.09
N ILE A 243 7.24 2.58 26.10
CA ILE A 243 7.61 1.19 25.88
C ILE A 243 7.72 0.48 27.21
N THR A 244 6.84 -0.50 27.42
CA THR A 244 6.81 -1.32 28.65
C THR A 244 7.14 -2.78 28.38
N ASP A 245 7.16 -3.20 27.11
CA ASP A 245 7.56 -4.53 26.66
C ASP A 245 8.61 -4.44 25.56
N TRP A 246 9.87 -4.61 25.96
CA TRP A 246 11.01 -4.73 25.06
C TRP A 246 11.65 -6.11 25.14
N SER A 247 11.79 -6.75 23.98
CA SER A 247 12.31 -8.11 23.90
C SER A 247 13.82 -8.16 24.17
N ARG A 248 14.26 -9.09 25.04
CA ARG A 248 15.69 -9.38 25.26
C ARG A 248 16.45 -9.75 23.98
N LEU A 249 15.78 -10.38 23.01
CA LEU A 249 16.39 -10.70 21.71
C LEU A 249 16.63 -9.44 20.88
N LYS A 250 15.73 -8.46 20.99
CA LYS A 250 15.89 -7.14 20.38
C LYS A 250 17.06 -6.39 21.03
N THR A 251 17.20 -6.42 22.36
CA THR A 251 18.38 -5.89 23.07
C THR A 251 19.68 -6.60 22.64
N LEU A 252 19.67 -7.92 22.48
CA LEU A 252 20.85 -8.66 22.04
C LEU A 252 21.29 -8.26 20.62
N PHE A 253 20.32 -8.04 19.73
CA PHE A 253 20.56 -7.59 18.37
C PHE A 253 21.09 -6.15 18.35
N TRP A 254 20.39 -5.20 18.96
CA TRP A 254 20.67 -3.77 18.88
C TRP A 254 21.71 -3.23 19.85
N ARG A 255 21.95 -3.93 20.97
CA ARG A 255 22.84 -3.53 22.09
C ARG A 255 22.36 -2.34 22.94
N PHE A 256 21.09 -1.98 22.82
CA PHE A 256 20.38 -1.06 23.70
C PHE A 256 18.95 -1.57 23.95
N ASP A 257 18.25 -0.94 24.87
CA ASP A 257 16.84 -1.19 25.18
C ASP A 257 16.05 0.12 25.27
N GLU A 258 14.84 0.08 25.79
CA GLU A 258 13.93 1.22 25.88
C GLU A 258 14.46 2.41 26.68
N HIS A 259 15.48 2.24 27.53
CA HIS A 259 16.06 3.33 28.33
C HIS A 259 17.05 4.19 27.52
N ASP A 260 17.61 3.63 26.44
CA ASP A 260 18.73 4.20 25.71
C ASP A 260 18.50 4.19 24.19
N LEU A 261 17.31 4.58 23.74
CA LEU A 261 17.00 4.59 22.31
C LEU A 261 17.89 5.61 21.58
N PRO A 262 18.57 5.21 20.47
CA PRO A 262 19.44 6.10 19.74
C PRO A 262 18.64 7.08 18.87
N ILE A 263 19.17 8.30 18.74
CA ILE A 263 18.67 9.30 17.80
C ILE A 263 19.57 9.27 16.56
N ASN A 264 19.21 8.44 15.58
CA ASN A 264 20.00 8.20 14.37
C ASN A 264 19.34 8.81 13.13
N GLY A 265 20.08 9.51 12.27
CA GLY A 265 19.55 10.06 11.03
C GLY A 265 20.60 10.40 9.99
N ARG A 266 20.20 10.25 8.72
CA ARG A 266 20.97 10.64 7.53
C ARG A 266 20.49 11.99 7.05
N VAL A 267 21.41 12.92 6.82
CA VAL A 267 21.07 14.31 6.53
C VAL A 267 21.64 14.72 5.17
N TRP A 268 20.80 15.37 4.37
CA TRP A 268 21.17 16.07 3.14
C TRP A 268 20.87 17.56 3.32
N VAL A 269 21.90 18.40 3.19
CA VAL A 269 21.85 19.85 3.44
C VAL A 269 22.18 20.60 2.15
N PRO A 270 21.41 21.63 1.76
CA PRO A 270 21.79 22.52 0.68
C PRO A 270 23.06 23.32 1.03
N GLU A 271 24.05 23.35 0.13
CA GLU A 271 25.21 24.22 0.29
C GLU A 271 24.85 25.66 -0.11
N GLY A 272 24.72 26.55 0.86
CA GLY A 272 24.39 27.95 0.60
C GLY A 272 24.08 28.75 1.86
N LYS A 273 23.63 29.99 1.67
CA LYS A 273 23.13 30.83 2.77
C LYS A 273 21.68 30.46 3.05
N GLY A 274 21.43 29.79 4.17
CA GLY A 274 20.10 29.53 4.70
C GLY A 274 19.45 30.78 5.34
N PRO A 275 18.42 30.59 6.19
CA PRO A 275 17.89 29.30 6.66
C PRO A 275 17.07 28.57 5.57
N PHE A 276 16.98 27.25 5.67
CA PHE A 276 16.26 26.36 4.74
C PHE A 276 15.12 25.63 5.46
N PRO A 277 13.99 25.34 4.79
CA PRO A 277 12.97 24.46 5.32
C PRO A 277 13.52 23.09 5.71
N LEU A 278 12.93 22.45 6.72
CA LEU A 278 13.34 21.14 7.23
C LEU A 278 12.30 20.06 6.91
N VAL A 279 12.75 18.93 6.37
CA VAL A 279 11.93 17.78 6.00
C VAL A 279 12.44 16.53 6.70
N LEU A 280 11.65 15.95 7.61
CA LEU A 280 11.95 14.65 8.21
C LEU A 280 11.21 13.55 7.46
N ILE A 281 11.90 12.45 7.15
CA ILE A 281 11.38 11.30 6.41
C ILE A 281 11.43 10.07 7.32
N ALA A 282 10.26 9.53 7.70
CA ALA A 282 10.13 8.33 8.52
C ALA A 282 9.70 7.11 7.70
N HIS A 283 10.47 6.03 7.80
CA HIS A 283 10.11 4.76 7.19
C HIS A 283 9.03 4.00 7.98
N GLY A 284 8.40 3.03 7.31
CA GLY A 284 7.38 2.15 7.87
C GLY A 284 7.94 0.95 8.65
N ASN A 285 7.04 0.04 9.01
CA ASN A 285 7.46 -1.26 9.55
C ASN A 285 7.96 -2.15 8.42
N HIS A 286 9.10 -2.77 8.65
CA HIS A 286 9.66 -3.82 7.82
C HIS A 286 10.24 -4.90 8.75
N LEU A 287 11.10 -5.80 8.26
CA LEU A 287 11.95 -6.61 9.14
C LEU A 287 13.07 -5.75 9.72
N MET A 288 13.28 -5.79 11.03
CA MET A 288 14.32 -4.97 11.70
C MET A 288 15.74 -5.33 11.26
N GLU A 289 15.93 -6.54 10.72
CA GLU A 289 17.19 -7.04 10.18
C GLU A 289 17.51 -6.48 8.78
N TYR A 290 16.55 -5.80 8.14
CA TYR A 290 16.71 -5.10 6.86
C TYR A 290 16.40 -3.62 7.05
N PHE A 291 17.44 -2.79 7.07
CA PHE A 291 17.34 -1.37 7.42
C PHE A 291 16.63 -0.56 6.34
N SER A 292 15.69 0.29 6.77
CA SER A 292 14.78 1.01 5.87
C SER A 292 15.11 2.49 5.69
N ASP A 293 16.00 3.05 6.50
CA ASP A 293 16.33 4.48 6.52
C ASP A 293 17.10 4.94 5.28
N ASP A 294 17.87 4.05 4.65
CA ASP A 294 18.72 4.39 3.49
C ASP A 294 17.91 4.57 2.20
N GLY A 295 16.85 3.77 2.01
CA GLY A 295 16.05 3.74 0.80
C GLY A 295 15.24 4.99 0.44
N TYR A 296 15.45 6.12 1.12
CA TYR A 296 14.95 7.45 0.73
C TYR A 296 16.03 8.41 0.26
N GLU A 297 17.27 7.94 0.06
CA GLU A 297 18.37 8.79 -0.43
C GLU A 297 17.97 9.59 -1.68
N TYR A 298 17.28 8.97 -2.65
CA TYR A 298 16.84 9.65 -3.86
C TYR A 298 15.92 10.86 -3.61
N LEU A 299 15.11 10.84 -2.53
CA LEU A 299 14.32 11.99 -2.09
C LEU A 299 15.18 12.97 -1.30
N GLY A 300 16.04 12.48 -0.41
CA GLY A 300 16.94 13.32 0.38
C GLY A 300 17.81 14.21 -0.50
N GLN A 301 18.45 13.61 -1.50
CA GLN A 301 19.26 14.32 -2.50
C GLN A 301 18.43 15.33 -3.30
N LEU A 302 17.25 14.92 -3.78
CA LEU A 302 16.37 15.80 -4.56
C LEU A 302 15.96 17.03 -3.74
N LEU A 303 15.42 16.83 -2.55
CA LEU A 303 14.90 17.92 -1.72
C LEU A 303 16.02 18.88 -1.29
N ALA A 304 17.20 18.36 -0.93
CA ALA A 304 18.37 19.18 -0.62
C ALA A 304 18.87 19.99 -1.80
N SER A 305 18.95 19.41 -3.00
CA SER A 305 19.33 20.16 -4.20
C SER A 305 18.35 21.29 -4.53
N ARG A 306 17.10 21.17 -4.06
CA ARG A 306 16.02 22.15 -4.25
C ARG A 306 15.90 23.14 -3.10
N GLY A 307 16.84 23.15 -2.15
CA GLY A 307 16.90 24.14 -1.07
C GLY A 307 16.14 23.75 0.20
N MET A 308 15.91 22.45 0.45
CA MET A 308 15.27 21.96 1.67
C MET A 308 16.21 21.00 2.42
N ILE A 309 16.43 21.16 3.71
CA ILE A 309 17.18 20.18 4.50
C ILE A 309 16.32 18.92 4.60
N ALA A 310 16.86 17.77 4.20
CA ALA A 310 16.16 16.49 4.30
C ALA A 310 16.87 15.57 5.29
N VAL A 311 16.08 14.89 6.13
CA VAL A 311 16.58 13.97 7.15
C VAL A 311 15.81 12.66 7.09
N SER A 312 16.46 11.56 6.72
CA SER A 312 15.87 10.22 6.84
C SER A 312 16.14 9.69 8.24
N VAL A 313 15.09 9.47 9.03
CA VAL A 313 15.21 9.05 10.43
C VAL A 313 15.23 7.53 10.54
N ASP A 314 16.10 7.02 11.43
CA ASP A 314 16.20 5.60 11.74
C ASP A 314 15.18 5.22 12.82
N ALA A 315 14.18 4.44 12.41
CA ALA A 315 13.19 3.83 13.31
C ALA A 315 13.24 2.30 13.21
N ASN A 316 14.36 1.71 12.76
CA ASN A 316 14.44 0.26 12.49
C ASN A 316 14.31 -0.59 13.75
N PHE A 317 14.70 -0.07 14.91
CA PHE A 317 14.51 -0.77 16.18
C PHE A 317 13.02 -0.93 16.55
N MET A 318 12.14 -0.12 15.96
CA MET A 318 10.68 -0.25 16.08
C MET A 318 10.05 -1.21 15.07
N ASN A 319 10.85 -1.82 14.19
CA ASN A 319 10.37 -2.78 13.20
C ASN A 319 10.09 -4.17 13.82
N PHE A 320 9.26 -4.93 13.12
CA PHE A 320 8.96 -6.31 13.39
C PHE A 320 10.18 -7.20 13.20
N SER A 321 10.23 -8.29 13.98
CA SER A 321 11.12 -9.42 13.74
C SER A 321 10.35 -10.69 14.04
N VAL A 322 10.61 -11.75 13.29
CA VAL A 322 10.07 -13.10 13.57
C VAL A 322 10.40 -13.53 14.99
N TRP A 323 11.56 -13.12 15.49
CA TRP A 323 12.13 -13.58 16.76
C TRP A 323 11.74 -12.72 17.94
N SER A 324 11.59 -11.40 17.74
CA SER A 324 11.38 -10.44 18.82
C SER A 324 10.05 -9.68 18.77
N LYS A 325 9.24 -9.87 17.70
CA LYS A 325 7.97 -9.17 17.44
C LYS A 325 8.13 -7.64 17.34
N ILE A 326 7.00 -6.95 17.16
CA ILE A 326 6.93 -5.48 17.22
C ILE A 326 6.83 -5.07 18.70
N PRO A 327 7.55 -4.03 19.16
CA PRO A 327 7.34 -3.48 20.50
C PRO A 327 5.91 -2.96 20.72
N ASN A 328 5.46 -2.85 21.98
CA ASN A 328 4.17 -2.22 22.29
C ASN A 328 4.16 -0.74 21.86
N ASP A 329 2.98 -0.17 21.62
CA ASP A 329 2.79 1.26 21.31
C ASP A 329 3.67 1.82 20.18
N ASP A 330 4.04 0.97 19.22
CA ASP A 330 5.03 1.31 18.19
C ASP A 330 4.64 2.54 17.36
N MET A 331 3.34 2.80 17.15
CA MET A 331 2.88 3.98 16.42
C MET A 331 3.10 5.27 17.19
N LYS A 332 2.73 5.25 18.48
CA LYS A 332 2.94 6.37 19.38
C LYS A 332 4.44 6.65 19.51
N MET A 333 5.24 5.60 19.61
CA MET A 333 6.69 5.72 19.70
C MET A 333 7.36 6.27 18.45
N ARG A 334 6.94 5.85 17.25
CA ARG A 334 7.46 6.44 16.01
C ARG A 334 7.15 7.93 15.92
N ALA A 335 5.96 8.35 16.34
CA ALA A 335 5.58 9.76 16.39
C ALA A 335 6.41 10.54 17.41
N TRP A 336 6.61 9.99 18.62
CA TRP A 336 7.45 10.59 19.65
C TRP A 336 8.92 10.71 19.22
N LEU A 337 9.47 9.66 18.60
CA LEU A 337 10.84 9.64 18.09
C LEU A 337 11.07 10.75 17.06
N LEU A 338 10.11 11.00 16.15
CA LEU A 338 10.16 12.13 15.22
C LEU A 338 10.28 13.48 15.93
N LEU A 339 9.54 13.67 17.04
CA LEU A 339 9.65 14.88 17.87
C LEU A 339 11.02 14.96 18.54
N LYS A 340 11.58 13.85 19.03
CA LYS A 340 12.95 13.81 19.56
C LYS A 340 14.02 14.15 18.53
N HIS A 341 13.83 13.72 17.27
CA HIS A 341 14.68 14.17 16.17
C HIS A 341 14.64 15.68 15.97
N LEU A 342 13.46 16.30 16.01
CA LEU A 342 13.35 17.76 15.93
C LEU A 342 14.12 18.45 17.08
N GLN A 343 14.03 17.95 18.32
CA GLN A 343 14.79 18.51 19.45
C GLN A 343 16.30 18.37 19.26
N HIS A 344 16.76 17.21 18.78
CA HIS A 344 18.17 16.99 18.49
C HIS A 344 18.69 17.96 17.41
N ILE A 345 17.89 18.18 16.37
CA ILE A 345 18.19 19.14 15.31
C ILE A 345 18.18 20.59 15.83
N GLN A 346 17.29 20.98 16.76
CA GLN A 346 17.38 22.28 17.47
C GLN A 346 18.72 22.44 18.18
N GLY A 347 19.23 21.38 18.81
CA GLY A 347 20.54 21.38 19.46
C GLY A 347 21.70 21.59 18.48
N MET A 348 21.64 20.96 17.31
CA MET A 348 22.63 21.15 16.24
C MET A 348 22.56 22.56 15.63
N ASP A 349 21.35 23.04 15.33
CA ASP A 349 21.11 24.34 14.70
C ASP A 349 21.50 25.52 15.61
N SER A 350 21.17 25.44 16.90
CA SER A 350 21.53 26.48 17.89
C SER A 350 23.03 26.53 18.24
N GLY A 351 23.81 25.52 17.83
CA GLY A 351 25.22 25.37 18.19
C GLY A 351 25.47 24.80 19.59
N HIS A 352 24.43 24.30 20.27
CA HIS A 352 24.60 23.54 21.52
C HIS A 352 25.40 22.25 21.27
N ILE A 353 25.14 21.59 20.15
CA ILE A 353 25.97 20.51 19.61
C ILE A 353 26.94 21.15 18.62
N ALA A 354 28.21 21.27 18.98
CA ALA A 354 29.21 21.98 18.15
C ALA A 354 29.66 21.15 16.93
N ASN A 355 30.34 21.81 15.98
CA ASN A 355 31.02 21.19 14.83
C ASN A 355 30.11 20.37 13.89
N ASN A 356 28.90 20.84 13.63
CA ASN A 356 27.97 20.18 12.72
C ASN A 356 27.56 21.10 11.54
N PRO A 357 27.11 20.55 10.39
CA PRO A 357 26.74 21.35 9.22
C PRO A 357 25.41 22.13 9.31
N LEU A 358 24.61 21.95 10.36
CA LEU A 358 23.28 22.55 10.50
C LEU A 358 23.25 23.84 11.33
N GLN A 359 24.39 24.29 11.88
CA GLN A 359 24.41 25.48 12.73
C GLN A 359 23.85 26.71 12.00
N GLY A 360 22.72 27.24 12.49
CA GLY A 360 21.99 28.38 11.91
C GLY A 360 21.39 28.12 10.52
N ALA A 361 21.20 26.86 10.14
CA ALA A 361 20.75 26.47 8.80
C ALA A 361 19.24 26.23 8.72
N VAL A 362 18.53 26.06 9.84
CA VAL A 362 17.14 25.56 9.85
C VAL A 362 16.11 26.69 9.96
N ASP A 363 15.10 26.68 9.10
CA ASP A 363 13.89 27.49 9.23
C ASP A 363 12.81 26.73 10.04
N TRP A 364 12.73 27.04 11.33
CA TRP A 364 11.76 26.45 12.25
C TRP A 364 10.29 26.83 11.99
N SER A 365 10.04 27.79 11.09
CA SER A 365 8.68 28.14 10.65
C SER A 365 8.20 27.28 9.48
N ASN A 366 9.10 26.55 8.82
CA ASN A 366 8.83 25.76 7.62
C ASN A 366 9.31 24.31 7.79
N ILE A 367 8.56 23.53 8.57
CA ILE A 367 8.84 22.10 8.80
C ILE A 367 7.83 21.24 8.06
N ALA A 368 8.31 20.20 7.39
CA ALA A 368 7.50 19.14 6.83
C ALA A 368 7.88 17.77 7.38
N LEU A 369 6.87 16.91 7.51
CA LEU A 369 7.05 15.51 7.91
C LEU A 369 6.55 14.60 6.78
N VAL A 370 7.42 13.72 6.29
CA VAL A 370 7.13 12.70 5.28
C VAL A 370 7.19 11.34 5.96
N GLY A 371 6.21 10.47 5.74
CA GLY A 371 6.18 9.16 6.36
C GLY A 371 5.63 8.09 5.43
N HIS A 372 6.20 6.89 5.48
CA HIS A 372 5.71 5.73 4.71
C HIS A 372 5.06 4.68 5.61
N SER A 373 3.90 4.14 5.23
CA SER A 373 3.22 3.06 5.95
C SER A 373 2.88 3.48 7.38
N ARG A 374 3.30 2.70 8.37
CA ARG A 374 3.26 3.10 9.79
C ARG A 374 3.96 4.43 10.08
N GLY A 375 5.03 4.76 9.34
CA GLY A 375 5.68 6.08 9.40
C GLY A 375 4.76 7.19 8.90
N GLY A 376 3.91 6.91 7.89
CA GLY A 376 2.89 7.83 7.39
C GLY A 376 1.81 8.16 8.43
N GLN A 377 1.43 7.18 9.24
CA GLN A 377 0.58 7.43 10.41
C GLN A 377 1.31 8.25 11.48
N ALA A 378 2.57 7.91 11.76
CA ALA A 378 3.36 8.56 12.79
C ALA A 378 3.60 10.04 12.52
N VAL A 379 3.82 10.45 11.26
CA VAL A 379 3.98 11.87 10.92
C VAL A 379 2.71 12.68 11.12
N ALA A 380 1.54 12.11 10.85
CA ALA A 380 0.26 12.75 11.15
C ALA A 380 0.04 12.89 12.67
N MET A 381 0.40 11.86 13.45
CA MET A 381 0.34 11.91 14.91
C MET A 381 1.34 12.92 15.51
N ALA A 382 2.54 13.05 14.94
CA ALA A 382 3.54 14.03 15.35
C ALA A 382 3.12 15.47 15.01
N ALA A 383 2.41 15.68 13.88
CA ALA A 383 1.79 16.96 13.58
C ALA A 383 0.66 17.32 14.56
N ASP A 384 -0.11 16.33 15.01
CA ASP A 384 -1.14 16.46 16.07
C ASP A 384 -0.58 16.10 17.46
N LYS A 385 0.67 16.50 17.77
CA LYS A 385 1.40 16.07 18.98
C LYS A 385 0.64 16.31 20.28
N LYS A 386 -0.14 17.40 20.38
CA LYS A 386 -0.90 17.75 21.60
C LYS A 386 -1.88 16.64 21.99
N LYS A 387 -2.38 15.85 21.05
CA LYS A 387 -3.38 14.81 21.31
C LYS A 387 -2.84 13.58 22.05
N TRP A 388 -1.54 13.31 21.92
CA TRP A 388 -0.86 12.18 22.57
C TRP A 388 0.24 12.58 23.56
N PHE A 389 0.83 13.77 23.42
CA PHE A 389 2.05 14.16 24.13
C PHE A 389 1.92 15.50 24.87
N ALA A 390 0.70 15.99 25.15
CA ALA A 390 0.52 17.26 25.88
C ALA A 390 1.13 17.27 27.29
N ASP A 391 1.17 16.11 27.95
CA ASP A 391 1.71 15.98 29.31
C ASP A 391 3.23 15.67 29.34
N ASP A 392 3.85 15.46 28.17
CA ASP A 392 5.28 15.17 28.05
C ASP A 392 6.10 16.47 28.06
N ASN A 393 6.51 16.88 29.27
CA ASN A 393 7.34 18.06 29.49
C ASN A 393 8.73 17.96 28.83
N SER A 394 9.19 16.76 28.46
CA SER A 394 10.47 16.60 27.78
C SER A 394 10.45 17.17 26.36
N LEU A 395 9.27 17.46 25.80
CA LEU A 395 9.07 18.03 24.47
C LEU A 395 8.85 19.56 24.46
N ALA A 396 8.94 20.23 25.62
CA ALA A 396 8.61 21.66 25.76
C ALA A 396 9.39 22.59 24.82
N SER A 397 10.61 22.21 24.39
CA SER A 397 11.39 23.01 23.42
C SER A 397 10.73 23.11 22.03
N LEU A 398 9.74 22.26 21.75
CA LEU A 398 9.00 22.23 20.49
C LEU A 398 7.69 23.02 20.54
N ASP A 399 7.33 23.67 21.65
CA ASP A 399 6.03 24.35 21.77
C ASP A 399 5.82 25.45 20.71
N ASN A 400 6.90 26.09 20.28
CA ASN A 400 6.90 27.13 19.24
C ASN A 400 7.19 26.60 17.82
N VAL A 401 7.38 25.29 17.67
CA VAL A 401 7.68 24.67 16.37
C VAL A 401 6.38 24.37 15.62
N THR A 402 6.26 24.93 14.41
CA THR A 402 5.08 24.76 13.54
C THR A 402 5.37 23.78 12.42
N ILE A 403 4.64 22.66 12.39
CA ILE A 403 4.68 21.69 11.29
C ILE A 403 3.69 22.18 10.22
N GLN A 404 4.20 22.55 9.06
CA GLN A 404 3.43 23.18 7.97
C GLN A 404 2.83 22.18 6.99
N SER A 405 3.50 21.03 6.82
CA SER A 405 3.15 20.06 5.78
C SER A 405 3.37 18.63 6.26
N VAL A 406 2.44 17.75 5.91
CA VAL A 406 2.52 16.31 6.13
C VAL A 406 2.38 15.59 4.78
N VAL A 407 3.27 14.64 4.52
CA VAL A 407 3.21 13.76 3.35
C VAL A 407 3.16 12.31 3.82
N ALA A 408 2.09 11.61 3.49
CA ALA A 408 1.81 10.24 3.92
C ALA A 408 1.85 9.28 2.71
N ILE A 409 2.95 8.55 2.56
CA ILE A 409 3.13 7.52 1.54
C ILE A 409 2.52 6.22 2.06
N ALA A 410 1.57 5.64 1.34
CA ALA A 410 0.85 4.40 1.64
C ALA A 410 0.58 4.19 3.15
N PRO A 411 0.01 5.17 3.87
CA PRO A 411 0.04 5.19 5.32
C PRO A 411 -0.87 4.11 5.93
N THR A 412 -0.58 3.70 7.16
CA THR A 412 -1.63 3.11 8.01
C THR A 412 -2.50 4.21 8.63
N ASP A 413 -3.70 3.86 9.10
CA ASP A 413 -4.54 4.78 9.87
C ASP A 413 -5.37 4.05 10.95
N LYS A 414 -4.68 3.39 11.88
CA LYS A 414 -5.29 2.68 13.01
C LYS A 414 -5.55 3.64 14.19
N ARG A 415 -6.56 3.37 15.02
CA ARG A 415 -6.75 4.11 16.28
C ARG A 415 -5.61 3.76 17.24
N VAL A 416 -5.05 4.78 17.90
CA VAL A 416 -4.02 4.65 18.95
C VAL A 416 -4.53 5.40 20.17
N ASP A 417 -4.56 4.74 21.33
CA ASP A 417 -5.22 5.25 22.55
C ASP A 417 -6.68 5.66 22.30
N GLU A 418 -7.40 4.89 21.48
CA GLU A 418 -8.76 5.21 21.00
C GLU A 418 -8.86 6.56 20.28
N LYS A 419 -7.77 7.08 19.72
CA LYS A 419 -7.73 8.36 19.01
C LYS A 419 -7.21 8.19 17.57
N SER A 420 -7.54 9.14 16.71
CA SER A 420 -7.01 9.30 15.35
C SER A 420 -6.52 10.72 15.16
N ALA A 421 -5.52 10.95 14.30
CA ALA A 421 -4.95 12.28 14.09
C ALA A 421 -5.95 13.18 13.36
N ASN A 422 -6.06 14.43 13.82
CA ASN A 422 -6.81 15.49 13.16
C ASN A 422 -5.84 16.63 12.86
N LEU A 423 -5.70 17.00 11.60
CA LEU A 423 -4.78 18.05 11.20
C LEU A 423 -5.57 19.34 10.96
N GLU A 424 -5.26 20.38 11.73
CA GLU A 424 -5.86 21.70 11.61
C GLU A 424 -4.83 22.66 11.03
N ASN A 425 -5.14 23.29 9.88
CA ASN A 425 -4.26 24.25 9.21
C ASN A 425 -2.85 23.71 8.84
N VAL A 426 -2.77 22.42 8.50
CA VAL A 426 -1.54 21.77 8.01
C VAL A 426 -1.79 21.29 6.58
N ASN A 427 -0.86 21.54 5.65
CA ASN A 427 -0.99 20.96 4.31
C ASN A 427 -0.86 19.44 4.39
N TYR A 428 -1.62 18.72 3.57
CA TYR A 428 -1.58 17.27 3.59
C TYR A 428 -1.52 16.66 2.19
N LEU A 429 -0.57 15.77 1.95
CA LEU A 429 -0.50 14.94 0.75
C LEU A 429 -0.51 13.48 1.15
N THR A 430 -1.27 12.65 0.45
CA THR A 430 -1.09 11.19 0.50
C THR A 430 -0.93 10.58 -0.88
N LEU A 431 -0.04 9.61 -0.99
CA LEU A 431 0.23 8.83 -2.21
C LEU A 431 0.07 7.35 -1.86
N GLN A 432 -0.75 6.59 -2.58
CA GLN A 432 -0.83 5.14 -2.37
C GLN A 432 -1.04 4.39 -3.67
N GLY A 433 -0.40 3.22 -3.78
CA GLY A 433 -0.58 2.32 -4.90
C GLY A 433 -1.82 1.44 -4.75
N ALA A 434 -2.55 1.20 -5.83
CA ALA A 434 -3.73 0.34 -5.80
C ALA A 434 -3.41 -1.15 -5.66
N ARG A 435 -2.16 -1.53 -5.99
CA ARG A 435 -1.60 -2.87 -5.89
C ARG A 435 -0.72 -3.06 -4.66
N ASP A 436 -0.90 -2.20 -3.67
CA ASP A 436 -0.32 -2.32 -2.35
C ASP A 436 -0.85 -3.59 -1.66
N ALA A 437 -0.01 -4.62 -1.55
CA ALA A 437 -0.42 -5.88 -0.91
C ALA A 437 -0.14 -5.92 0.61
N ASP A 438 0.51 -4.89 1.16
CA ASP A 438 0.75 -4.77 2.61
C ASP A 438 -0.39 -3.96 3.28
N VAL A 439 -0.69 -2.80 2.74
CA VAL A 439 -1.82 -1.93 3.09
C VAL A 439 -2.77 -1.85 1.90
N ASN A 440 -3.58 -2.89 1.72
CA ASN A 440 -4.49 -3.04 0.57
C ASN A 440 -5.70 -2.09 0.57
N VAL A 441 -5.81 -1.21 1.56
CA VAL A 441 -6.87 -0.20 1.70
C VAL A 441 -6.26 1.18 1.64
N PHE A 442 -6.86 2.13 0.89
CA PHE A 442 -6.39 3.51 0.84
C PHE A 442 -6.66 4.31 2.12
N TYR A 443 -5.95 3.99 3.20
CA TYR A 443 -6.10 4.62 4.52
C TYR A 443 -5.74 6.11 4.53
N GLY A 444 -4.85 6.55 3.63
CA GLY A 444 -4.49 7.96 3.52
C GLY A 444 -5.68 8.89 3.24
N ASP A 445 -6.73 8.37 2.61
CA ASP A 445 -7.97 9.11 2.33
C ASP A 445 -8.76 9.40 3.62
N ARG A 446 -8.66 8.53 4.64
CA ARG A 446 -9.25 8.77 5.96
C ARG A 446 -8.57 9.95 6.67
N GLN A 447 -7.25 10.02 6.58
CA GLN A 447 -6.48 11.14 7.11
C GLN A 447 -6.81 12.43 6.35
N TYR A 448 -6.90 12.39 5.00
CA TYR A 448 -7.35 13.50 4.17
C TYR A 448 -8.70 14.08 4.63
N ASN A 449 -9.67 13.21 4.94
CA ASN A 449 -11.01 13.62 5.40
C ASN A 449 -10.97 14.30 6.79
N ARG A 450 -9.94 14.06 7.60
CA ARG A 450 -9.75 14.68 8.93
C ARG A 450 -8.79 15.87 8.92
N VAL A 451 -8.42 16.36 7.74
CA VAL A 451 -7.70 17.62 7.58
C VAL A 451 -8.70 18.76 7.36
N THR A 452 -8.58 19.82 8.16
CA THR A 452 -9.47 20.98 8.13
C THR A 452 -8.68 22.28 8.05
N PHE A 453 -9.29 23.29 7.43
CA PHE A 453 -8.74 24.62 7.26
C PHE A 453 -9.71 25.66 7.83
N ASP A 454 -9.15 26.71 8.44
CA ASP A 454 -9.92 27.91 8.74
C ASP A 454 -10.03 28.85 7.53
N GLU A 455 -10.89 29.86 7.63
CA GLU A 455 -11.18 30.82 6.55
C GLU A 455 -9.97 31.69 6.13
N ARG A 456 -8.91 31.74 6.94
CA ARG A 456 -7.72 32.58 6.69
C ARG A 456 -6.53 31.78 6.19
N SER A 457 -6.66 30.47 6.16
CA SER A 457 -5.61 29.56 5.73
C SER A 457 -5.39 29.66 4.22
N GLU A 458 -4.14 29.49 3.80
CA GLU A 458 -3.75 29.36 2.37
C GLU A 458 -3.31 27.91 2.05
N ARG A 459 -3.58 27.00 2.99
CA ARG A 459 -3.16 25.59 2.95
C ARG A 459 -4.06 24.78 2.02
N PHE A 460 -3.56 23.63 1.58
CA PHE A 460 -4.34 22.69 0.78
C PHE A 460 -4.02 21.24 1.15
N LYS A 461 -4.93 20.35 0.77
CA LYS A 461 -4.77 18.91 0.89
C LYS A 461 -5.00 18.21 -0.44
N ALA A 462 -4.31 17.09 -0.65
CA ALA A 462 -4.46 16.24 -1.81
C ALA A 462 -4.32 14.75 -1.45
N SER A 463 -5.04 13.89 -2.17
CA SER A 463 -4.88 12.43 -2.10
C SER A 463 -4.74 11.85 -3.49
N ILE A 464 -3.72 11.02 -3.73
CA ILE A 464 -3.41 10.44 -5.04
C ILE A 464 -3.37 8.91 -4.93
N TYR A 465 -4.29 8.25 -5.62
CA TYR A 465 -4.34 6.80 -5.77
C TYR A 465 -3.77 6.40 -7.14
N ILE A 466 -2.76 5.52 -7.13
CA ILE A 466 -1.89 5.25 -8.28
C ILE A 466 -2.11 3.80 -8.74
N GLY A 467 -2.51 3.60 -10.00
CA GLY A 467 -3.05 2.32 -10.44
C GLY A 467 -2.09 1.14 -10.33
N ASP A 468 -0.90 1.27 -10.89
CA ASP A 468 0.03 0.13 -11.02
C ASP A 468 1.16 0.14 -9.98
N ALA A 469 1.06 1.01 -8.96
CA ALA A 469 2.03 1.08 -7.86
C ALA A 469 1.71 0.08 -6.74
N ASN A 470 2.76 -0.43 -6.08
CA ASN A 470 2.66 -1.29 -4.90
C ASN A 470 3.05 -0.55 -3.61
N HIS A 471 3.16 -1.24 -2.46
CA HIS A 471 3.64 -0.64 -1.21
C HIS A 471 5.13 -0.29 -1.29
N SER A 472 5.94 -1.26 -1.66
CA SER A 472 7.35 -1.28 -1.28
C SER A 472 8.25 -0.38 -2.13
N GLN A 473 7.95 -0.20 -3.41
CA GLN A 473 8.90 0.39 -4.36
C GLN A 473 9.12 1.90 -4.19
N PHE A 474 8.38 2.57 -3.30
CA PHE A 474 8.69 3.94 -2.87
C PHE A 474 10.01 4.03 -2.08
N ASN A 475 10.45 2.92 -1.48
CA ASN A 475 11.74 2.77 -0.82
C ASN A 475 12.68 1.93 -1.71
N GLU A 476 13.95 2.33 -1.84
CA GLU A 476 14.89 1.64 -2.73
C GLU A 476 15.30 0.24 -2.26
N ASP A 477 15.22 -0.03 -0.96
CA ASP A 477 15.75 -1.25 -0.34
C ASP A 477 14.71 -2.37 -0.19
N TRP A 478 13.42 -2.04 -0.19
CA TRP A 478 12.35 -3.02 0.08
C TRP A 478 12.03 -3.91 -1.13
N GLY A 479 12.40 -3.48 -2.34
CA GLY A 479 12.15 -4.22 -3.57
C GLY A 479 10.67 -4.25 -3.99
N SER A 480 10.27 -5.31 -4.71
CA SER A 480 8.92 -5.45 -5.29
C SER A 480 8.00 -6.42 -4.55
N ASN A 481 8.42 -6.89 -3.37
CA ASN A 481 7.66 -7.84 -2.57
C ASN A 481 7.08 -7.13 -1.35
N ASP A 482 5.78 -6.91 -1.35
CA ASP A 482 5.04 -6.38 -0.18
C ASP A 482 4.80 -7.46 0.90
N GLU A 483 5.42 -8.63 0.76
CA GLU A 483 5.33 -9.73 1.71
C GLU A 483 6.66 -10.52 1.73
N ARG A 484 7.04 -10.98 2.92
CA ARG A 484 8.24 -11.82 3.10
C ARG A 484 8.03 -13.23 2.54
N LEU A 485 9.13 -13.92 2.30
CA LEU A 485 9.07 -15.31 1.86
C LEU A 485 8.57 -16.25 2.98
N PRO A 486 7.84 -17.33 2.64
CA PRO A 486 7.40 -17.70 1.29
C PRO A 486 6.15 -16.97 0.78
N GLY A 487 5.44 -16.19 1.62
CA GLY A 487 4.20 -15.50 1.24
C GLY A 487 4.34 -14.65 -0.03
N GLY A 488 5.46 -13.93 -0.15
CA GLY A 488 5.81 -13.13 -1.32
C GLY A 488 5.90 -13.91 -2.65
N LEU A 489 6.03 -15.25 -2.64
CA LEU A 489 6.00 -16.07 -3.86
C LEU A 489 4.61 -16.11 -4.50
N PHE A 490 3.56 -15.86 -3.72
CA PHE A 490 2.19 -15.87 -4.20
C PHE A 490 1.77 -14.52 -4.78
N LEU A 491 2.54 -13.44 -4.57
CA LEU A 491 2.15 -12.12 -5.04
C LEU A 491 2.15 -12.03 -6.58
N ASN A 492 1.13 -11.39 -7.13
CA ASN A 492 1.05 -11.02 -8.54
C ASN A 492 1.85 -9.74 -8.78
N LYS A 493 2.86 -9.85 -9.64
CA LYS A 493 3.73 -8.74 -10.04
C LYS A 493 3.50 -8.27 -11.47
N GLU A 494 2.68 -8.99 -12.23
CA GLU A 494 2.43 -8.70 -13.64
C GLU A 494 1.71 -7.37 -13.78
N GLY A 495 2.24 -6.44 -14.58
CA GLY A 495 1.64 -5.13 -14.83
C GLY A 495 1.95 -4.06 -13.79
N MET A 496 2.78 -4.33 -12.77
CA MET A 496 3.21 -3.28 -11.83
C MET A 496 4.17 -2.29 -12.48
N LEU A 497 4.18 -1.05 -11.98
CA LEU A 497 5.23 -0.09 -12.31
C LEU A 497 6.61 -0.65 -11.96
N THR A 498 7.61 -0.30 -12.77
CA THR A 498 9.00 -0.55 -12.38
C THR A 498 9.35 0.26 -11.15
N PRO A 499 10.31 -0.18 -10.31
CA PRO A 499 10.72 0.58 -9.13
C PRO A 499 11.13 2.02 -9.45
N LYS A 500 11.84 2.22 -10.57
CA LYS A 500 12.24 3.55 -11.06
C LYS A 500 11.02 4.45 -11.36
N ASN A 501 10.01 3.91 -12.05
CA ASN A 501 8.81 4.67 -12.39
C ASN A 501 8.00 5.04 -11.14
N GLN A 502 7.82 4.11 -10.21
CA GLN A 502 7.10 4.41 -8.97
C GLN A 502 7.81 5.48 -8.13
N ARG A 503 9.15 5.45 -8.06
CA ARG A 503 9.92 6.52 -7.42
C ARG A 503 9.87 7.84 -8.19
N GLN A 504 9.79 7.81 -9.52
CA GLN A 504 9.56 9.02 -10.31
C GLN A 504 8.26 9.72 -9.91
N ILE A 505 7.18 8.96 -9.69
CA ILE A 505 5.91 9.51 -9.17
C ILE A 505 6.13 10.18 -7.81
N ALA A 506 6.85 9.52 -6.89
CA ALA A 506 7.17 10.12 -5.59
C ALA A 506 7.99 11.41 -5.72
N LYS A 507 9.03 11.42 -6.58
CA LYS A 507 9.83 12.63 -6.84
C LYS A 507 8.96 13.77 -7.35
N VAL A 508 8.08 13.51 -8.33
CA VAL A 508 7.21 14.52 -8.93
C VAL A 508 6.25 15.11 -7.88
N TYR A 509 5.43 14.26 -7.24
CA TYR A 509 4.39 14.75 -6.33
C TYR A 509 4.95 15.31 -5.02
N ILE A 510 5.95 14.67 -4.40
CA ILE A 510 6.47 15.11 -3.10
C ILE A 510 7.25 16.43 -3.27
N SER A 511 8.10 16.53 -4.30
CA SER A 511 8.84 17.77 -4.57
C SER A 511 7.91 18.93 -4.94
N ALA A 512 6.95 18.70 -5.84
CA ALA A 512 5.94 19.72 -6.19
C ALA A 512 5.15 20.21 -4.98
N PHE A 513 4.75 19.29 -4.10
CA PHE A 513 3.99 19.62 -2.90
C PHE A 513 4.82 20.46 -1.93
N LEU A 514 6.07 20.07 -1.67
CA LEU A 514 6.93 20.79 -0.75
C LEU A 514 7.38 22.15 -1.33
N GLU A 515 7.57 22.25 -2.64
CA GLU A 515 7.81 23.54 -3.33
C GLU A 515 6.59 24.47 -3.20
N ALA A 516 5.38 23.95 -3.42
CA ALA A 516 4.16 24.72 -3.26
C ALA A 516 3.91 25.18 -1.80
N THR A 517 4.30 24.37 -0.82
CA THR A 517 3.91 24.56 0.59
C THR A 517 4.97 25.19 1.48
N LEU A 518 6.26 25.02 1.15
CA LEU A 518 7.39 25.55 1.92
C LEU A 518 8.06 26.72 1.19
N HIS A 519 8.16 26.69 -0.14
CA HIS A 519 8.72 27.78 -0.95
C HIS A 519 7.65 28.67 -1.60
N GLN A 520 6.37 28.39 -1.37
CA GLN A 520 5.24 29.17 -1.89
C GLN A 520 5.19 29.24 -3.44
N LYS A 521 5.76 28.24 -4.12
CA LYS A 521 5.71 28.11 -5.59
C LYS A 521 4.35 27.55 -6.02
N SER A 522 3.35 28.43 -5.99
CA SER A 522 1.94 28.09 -6.20
C SER A 522 1.63 27.44 -7.55
N GLU A 523 2.47 27.63 -8.57
CA GLU A 523 2.36 26.99 -9.88
C GLU A 523 2.35 25.45 -9.79
N TYR A 524 2.99 24.87 -8.78
CA TYR A 524 2.98 23.42 -8.55
C TYR A 524 1.63 22.89 -8.05
N LYS A 525 0.71 23.76 -7.58
CA LYS A 525 -0.65 23.35 -7.17
C LYS A 525 -1.47 22.79 -8.34
N ALA A 526 -1.15 23.19 -9.57
CA ALA A 526 -1.80 22.68 -10.79
C ALA A 526 -1.78 21.15 -10.87
N LEU A 527 -0.66 20.52 -10.48
CA LEU A 527 -0.47 19.07 -10.49
C LEU A 527 -1.52 18.31 -9.65
N PHE A 528 -1.93 18.91 -8.52
CA PHE A 528 -2.85 18.30 -7.58
C PHE A 528 -4.31 18.54 -7.96
N GLN A 529 -4.58 19.65 -8.67
CA GLN A 529 -5.88 19.95 -9.24
C GLN A 529 -6.19 19.12 -10.48
N ASP A 530 -5.17 18.89 -11.32
CA ASP A 530 -5.26 18.05 -12.51
C ASP A 530 -3.89 17.43 -12.82
N TYR A 531 -3.76 16.11 -12.66
CA TYR A 531 -2.50 15.40 -12.89
C TYR A 531 -1.98 15.55 -14.33
N ARG A 532 -2.86 15.86 -15.29
CA ARG A 532 -2.49 16.04 -16.70
C ARG A 532 -1.55 17.22 -16.91
N SER A 533 -1.57 18.19 -16.00
CA SER A 533 -0.60 19.30 -16.02
C SER A 533 0.86 18.83 -15.83
N GLY A 534 1.08 17.67 -15.20
CA GLY A 534 2.40 17.05 -15.05
C GLY A 534 2.57 15.74 -15.82
N GLU A 535 1.69 15.43 -16.80
CA GLU A 535 1.68 14.15 -17.50
C GLU A 535 3.03 13.81 -18.16
N GLU A 536 3.76 14.82 -18.64
CA GLU A 536 5.07 14.65 -19.25
C GLU A 536 6.16 14.14 -18.29
N PHE A 537 5.99 14.36 -16.98
CA PHE A 537 6.94 13.92 -15.94
C PHE A 537 6.50 12.62 -15.26
N LEU A 538 5.25 12.21 -15.48
CA LEU A 538 4.62 11.07 -14.84
C LEU A 538 4.68 9.82 -15.74
N PRO A 539 5.03 8.65 -15.18
CA PRO A 539 4.86 7.39 -15.89
C PRO A 539 3.40 7.15 -16.28
N HIS A 540 3.19 6.46 -17.41
CA HIS A 540 1.85 6.05 -17.83
C HIS A 540 1.27 5.02 -16.84
N THR A 541 0.21 5.43 -16.15
CA THR A 541 -0.69 4.62 -15.32
C THR A 541 -1.96 5.43 -15.05
N THR A 542 -2.90 4.88 -14.28
CA THR A 542 -4.09 5.59 -13.83
C THR A 542 -3.79 6.40 -12.57
N TYR A 543 -4.24 7.65 -12.53
CA TYR A 543 -4.15 8.52 -11.36
C TYR A 543 -5.55 8.99 -10.96
N MET A 544 -5.92 8.76 -9.72
CA MET A 544 -7.13 9.34 -9.12
C MET A 544 -6.72 10.31 -8.03
N GLY A 545 -7.07 11.59 -8.22
CA GLY A 545 -6.71 12.67 -7.33
C GLY A 545 -7.92 13.29 -6.66
N ARG A 546 -7.81 13.59 -5.36
CA ARG A 546 -8.65 14.59 -4.68
C ARG A 546 -7.84 15.83 -4.37
N TYR A 547 -8.50 16.99 -4.38
CA TYR A 547 -7.90 18.27 -4.01
C TYR A 547 -8.90 19.12 -3.24
N GLU A 548 -8.43 19.77 -2.19
CA GLU A 548 -9.19 20.82 -1.50
C GLU A 548 -8.22 21.87 -0.97
N GLY A 549 -8.39 23.12 -1.41
CA GLY A 549 -7.73 24.28 -0.82
C GLY A 549 -8.60 24.90 0.27
N ALA A 550 -7.98 25.69 1.16
CA ALA A 550 -8.69 26.47 2.17
C ALA A 550 -9.67 27.51 1.58
N ASP A 551 -9.49 27.87 0.31
CA ASP A 551 -10.37 28.73 -0.48
C ASP A 551 -11.63 28.02 -1.03
N PHE A 552 -11.80 26.72 -0.76
CA PHE A 552 -12.97 25.96 -1.16
C PHE A 552 -14.21 26.37 -0.36
N VAL A 553 -15.22 26.89 -1.07
CA VAL A 553 -16.53 27.20 -0.50
C VAL A 553 -17.47 26.02 -0.71
N ALA A 554 -17.75 25.29 0.37
CA ALA A 554 -18.66 24.15 0.34
C ALA A 554 -20.11 24.57 0.03
N ILE A 555 -20.69 23.98 -1.01
CA ILE A 555 -22.13 24.08 -1.32
C ILE A 555 -22.86 22.93 -0.63
N GLU A 556 -22.38 21.69 -0.81
CA GLU A 556 -22.93 20.47 -0.20
C GLU A 556 -21.80 19.52 0.23
N ARG A 557 -21.95 19.00 1.45
CA ARG A 557 -21.13 17.96 2.07
C ARG A 557 -22.08 17.07 2.85
N PHE A 558 -22.22 15.82 2.45
CA PHE A 558 -23.32 14.99 2.92
C PHE A 558 -23.14 14.54 4.39
N GLU A 559 -22.00 14.80 5.03
CA GLU A 559 -21.72 14.49 6.44
C GLU A 559 -22.51 15.35 7.43
N ARG A 560 -22.94 16.55 7.03
CA ARG A 560 -23.55 17.53 7.95
C ARG A 560 -24.96 17.93 7.47
N ILE A 561 -25.80 18.35 8.42
CA ILE A 561 -27.08 18.97 8.05
C ILE A 561 -26.78 20.26 7.30
N ASN A 562 -27.21 20.33 6.04
CA ASN A 562 -26.92 21.46 5.19
C ASN A 562 -28.16 22.33 4.94
N THR A 563 -28.10 23.59 5.34
CA THR A 563 -29.15 24.60 5.07
C THR A 563 -28.95 25.32 3.74
N ASN A 564 -27.84 25.05 3.03
CA ASN A 564 -27.53 25.70 1.77
C ASN A 564 -28.40 25.22 0.61
N ILE A 565 -29.02 24.04 0.72
CA ILE A 565 -29.87 23.44 -0.32
C ILE A 565 -31.35 23.60 0.08
N LEU A 566 -32.16 24.24 -0.77
CA LEU A 566 -33.60 24.42 -0.55
C LEU A 566 -34.40 23.16 -0.87
N SER A 567 -34.06 22.51 -1.98
CA SER A 567 -34.76 21.33 -2.46
C SER A 567 -33.88 20.53 -3.40
N THR A 568 -34.17 19.24 -3.51
CA THR A 568 -33.52 18.37 -4.50
C THR A 568 -34.58 17.65 -5.33
N SER A 569 -34.34 17.51 -6.62
CA SER A 569 -35.19 16.76 -7.53
C SER A 569 -34.39 15.71 -8.28
N ALA A 570 -35.00 14.56 -8.56
CA ALA A 570 -34.38 13.48 -9.32
C ALA A 570 -35.35 12.94 -10.36
N SER A 571 -34.83 12.50 -11.51
CA SER A 571 -35.60 11.88 -12.59
C SER A 571 -34.87 10.64 -13.10
N ASN A 572 -35.62 9.56 -13.35
CA ASN A 572 -35.10 8.25 -13.76
C ASN A 572 -33.98 7.70 -12.86
N MET A 573 -34.07 7.93 -11.55
CA MET A 573 -33.14 7.39 -10.56
C MET A 573 -33.75 6.18 -9.85
N VAL A 574 -33.06 5.04 -9.96
CA VAL A 574 -33.37 3.80 -9.23
C VAL A 574 -32.97 3.93 -7.76
N LYS A 575 -31.83 4.59 -7.51
CA LYS A 575 -31.29 4.80 -6.17
C LYS A 575 -30.82 6.24 -6.00
N LYS A 576 -31.19 6.83 -4.87
CA LYS A 576 -30.74 8.14 -4.39
C LYS A 576 -30.68 8.07 -2.86
N GLU A 577 -29.52 7.71 -2.32
CA GLU A 577 -29.35 7.65 -0.87
C GLU A 577 -27.96 8.10 -0.45
N LYS A 578 -27.90 8.62 0.78
CA LYS A 578 -26.63 8.94 1.43
C LYS A 578 -26.01 7.65 1.94
N GLU A 579 -24.77 7.36 1.54
CA GLU A 579 -24.00 6.21 2.03
C GLU A 579 -22.59 6.64 2.45
N PRO A 580 -21.99 5.98 3.47
CA PRO A 580 -20.58 6.17 3.76
C PRO A 580 -19.73 5.72 2.57
N LEU A 581 -18.68 6.47 2.23
CA LEU A 581 -17.66 6.01 1.29
C LEU A 581 -16.87 4.88 1.96
N LYS A 582 -16.84 3.70 1.34
CA LYS A 582 -16.24 2.50 1.93
C LYS A 582 -14.94 2.09 1.25
N ASP A 583 -14.05 1.49 2.02
CA ASP A 583 -12.86 0.81 1.51
C ASP A 583 -13.09 -0.66 1.14
N ARG A 584 -12.02 -1.35 0.74
CA ARG A 584 -12.02 -2.79 0.41
C ARG A 584 -12.48 -3.69 1.57
N ASP A 585 -12.37 -3.25 2.81
CA ASP A 585 -12.80 -4.01 3.98
C ASP A 585 -14.22 -3.63 4.42
N ASN A 586 -14.97 -2.89 3.57
CA ASN A 586 -16.32 -2.39 3.83
C ASN A 586 -16.39 -1.45 5.05
N ASN A 587 -15.26 -0.87 5.47
CA ASN A 587 -15.20 0.13 6.53
C ASN A 587 -15.37 1.54 5.95
N SER A 588 -15.93 2.45 6.75
CA SER A 588 -16.07 3.86 6.34
C SER A 588 -14.70 4.53 6.21
N LYS A 589 -14.55 5.35 5.17
CA LYS A 589 -13.40 6.24 4.96
C LYS A 589 -13.52 7.57 5.75
N GLY A 590 -14.56 7.72 6.56
CA GLY A 590 -14.79 8.94 7.37
C GLY A 590 -15.45 10.09 6.61
N THR A 591 -16.09 9.79 5.48
CA THR A 591 -16.84 10.72 4.63
C THR A 591 -18.05 9.99 4.07
N ASP A 592 -19.14 10.72 3.81
CA ASP A 592 -20.40 10.21 3.28
C ASP A 592 -20.69 10.91 1.96
N GLY A 593 -21.20 10.18 0.97
CA GLY A 593 -21.59 10.77 -0.31
C GLY A 593 -23.02 10.41 -0.71
N LEU A 594 -23.53 11.07 -1.75
CA LEU A 594 -24.81 10.73 -2.36
C LEU A 594 -24.61 9.70 -3.46
N VAL A 595 -25.13 8.49 -3.25
CA VAL A 595 -25.13 7.42 -4.25
C VAL A 595 -26.32 7.61 -5.19
N LEU A 596 -26.01 7.71 -6.48
CA LEU A 596 -26.96 7.85 -7.57
C LEU A 596 -26.85 6.63 -8.49
N GLN A 597 -27.95 5.92 -8.71
CA GLN A 597 -28.03 4.78 -9.62
C GLN A 597 -29.19 4.95 -10.59
N TRP A 598 -28.95 4.64 -11.86
CA TRP A 598 -29.96 4.67 -12.91
C TRP A 598 -29.80 3.47 -13.85
N ASP A 599 -30.90 3.09 -14.49
CA ASP A 599 -31.00 2.01 -15.48
C ASP A 599 -31.63 2.48 -16.80
N LYS A 600 -31.94 3.79 -16.90
CA LYS A 600 -32.52 4.43 -18.08
C LYS A 600 -32.03 5.86 -18.24
N ALA A 601 -31.57 6.20 -19.45
CA ALA A 601 -31.21 7.56 -19.83
C ALA A 601 -32.40 8.34 -20.45
N PRO A 602 -32.42 9.68 -20.37
CA PRO A 602 -31.56 10.50 -19.51
C PRO A 602 -32.03 10.44 -18.06
N ALA A 603 -31.10 10.27 -17.11
CA ALA A 603 -31.38 10.41 -15.68
C ALA A 603 -30.82 11.75 -15.18
N SER A 604 -31.38 12.31 -14.11
CA SER A 604 -30.84 13.56 -13.55
C SER A 604 -31.05 13.70 -12.06
N PHE A 605 -30.14 14.46 -11.44
CA PHE A 605 -30.21 14.91 -10.06
C PHE A 605 -29.92 16.41 -10.01
N GLU A 606 -30.82 17.19 -9.43
CA GLU A 606 -30.71 18.65 -9.34
C GLU A 606 -30.86 19.12 -7.90
N MET A 607 -30.04 20.10 -7.52
CA MET A 607 -30.03 20.76 -6.23
C MET A 607 -30.31 22.25 -6.42
N ASN A 608 -31.37 22.75 -5.80
CA ASN A 608 -31.69 24.18 -5.77
C ASN A 608 -31.01 24.82 -4.56
N LEU A 609 -30.23 25.87 -4.81
CA LEU A 609 -29.47 26.57 -3.78
C LEU A 609 -30.36 27.57 -3.04
N SER A 610 -30.05 27.79 -1.76
CA SER A 610 -30.68 28.84 -0.95
C SER A 610 -30.21 30.22 -1.38
N ASN A 611 -31.13 31.19 -1.33
CA ASN A 611 -30.81 32.59 -1.63
C ASN A 611 -29.65 33.11 -0.76
N GLY A 612 -29.54 32.64 0.49
CA GLY A 612 -28.44 33.01 1.38
C GLY A 612 -27.08 32.53 0.88
N LEU A 613 -26.98 31.28 0.40
CA LEU A 613 -25.77 30.75 -0.21
C LEU A 613 -25.48 31.46 -1.54
N SER A 614 -26.47 31.62 -2.41
CA SER A 614 -26.30 32.29 -3.71
C SER A 614 -25.73 33.70 -3.54
N ASN A 615 -26.24 34.45 -2.56
CA ASN A 615 -25.73 35.78 -2.22
C ASN A 615 -24.29 35.75 -1.66
N ARG A 616 -23.94 34.70 -0.89
CA ARG A 616 -22.60 34.53 -0.32
C ARG A 616 -21.56 34.17 -1.38
N LEU A 617 -21.94 33.36 -2.38
CA LEU A 617 -21.08 33.05 -3.53
C LEU A 617 -20.89 34.29 -4.43
N GLY A 618 -21.90 35.16 -4.50
CA GLY A 618 -21.83 36.39 -5.29
C GLY A 618 -21.69 36.09 -6.78
N ASP A 619 -20.88 36.88 -7.48
CA ASP A 619 -20.57 36.64 -8.89
C ASP A 619 -19.55 35.50 -9.06
N VAL A 620 -20.03 34.38 -9.60
CA VAL A 620 -19.20 33.18 -9.80
C VAL A 620 -18.45 33.15 -11.13
N SER A 621 -18.68 34.15 -12.00
CA SER A 621 -18.25 34.18 -13.42
C SER A 621 -16.76 33.86 -13.65
N ASN A 622 -15.91 34.18 -12.68
CA ASN A 622 -14.45 34.04 -12.79
C ASN A 622 -13.85 32.88 -11.96
N GLY A 623 -14.67 31.97 -11.44
CA GLY A 623 -14.19 30.83 -10.64
C GLY A 623 -14.49 29.48 -11.27
N SER A 624 -14.48 28.45 -10.42
CA SER A 624 -14.60 27.05 -10.83
C SER A 624 -15.64 26.31 -9.99
N ILE A 625 -16.45 25.49 -10.64
CA ILE A 625 -17.28 24.50 -9.94
C ILE A 625 -16.39 23.32 -9.55
N VAL A 626 -16.56 22.87 -8.32
CA VAL A 626 -15.86 21.71 -7.78
C VAL A 626 -16.85 20.66 -7.35
N PHE A 627 -16.56 19.39 -7.67
CA PHE A 627 -17.24 18.23 -7.09
C PHE A 627 -16.33 17.01 -7.14
N SER A 628 -16.48 16.13 -6.17
CA SER A 628 -15.85 14.81 -6.14
C SER A 628 -16.82 13.76 -6.67
N MET A 629 -16.33 12.82 -7.49
CA MET A 629 -17.12 11.69 -7.98
C MET A 629 -16.33 10.39 -7.99
N ALA A 630 -16.97 9.32 -7.51
CA ALA A 630 -16.50 7.94 -7.63
C ALA A 630 -17.45 7.14 -8.53
N ASN A 631 -16.92 6.48 -9.55
CA ASN A 631 -17.67 5.48 -10.31
C ASN A 631 -17.78 4.19 -9.47
N MET A 632 -18.97 3.62 -9.32
CA MET A 632 -19.24 2.44 -8.49
C MET A 632 -19.78 1.25 -9.30
N GLU A 633 -19.38 1.15 -10.56
CA GLU A 633 -19.86 0.13 -11.50
C GLU A 633 -19.68 -1.32 -11.06
N TRP A 634 -18.67 -1.65 -10.25
CA TRP A 634 -18.50 -3.04 -9.77
C TRP A 634 -19.64 -3.46 -8.83
N HIS A 635 -20.31 -2.51 -8.16
CA HIS A 635 -21.51 -2.81 -7.36
C HIS A 635 -22.70 -3.24 -8.23
N LEU A 636 -22.77 -2.79 -9.49
CA LEU A 636 -23.84 -3.23 -10.41
C LEU A 636 -23.70 -4.72 -10.72
N LEU A 637 -22.46 -5.22 -10.84
CA LEU A 637 -22.20 -6.64 -11.05
C LEU A 637 -22.56 -7.49 -9.82
N ARG A 638 -22.24 -7.00 -8.61
CA ARG A 638 -22.58 -7.71 -7.37
C ARG A 638 -24.07 -7.87 -7.18
N THR A 639 -24.85 -6.78 -7.33
CA THR A 639 -26.30 -6.83 -7.21
C THR A 639 -26.90 -7.81 -8.21
N TYR A 640 -26.41 -7.83 -9.46
CA TYR A 640 -26.84 -8.83 -10.45
C TYR A 640 -26.56 -10.28 -10.01
N ASN A 641 -25.38 -10.55 -9.44
CA ASN A 641 -25.00 -11.89 -8.98
C ASN A 641 -25.84 -12.35 -7.78
N GLU A 642 -26.08 -11.45 -6.83
CA GLU A 642 -26.92 -11.70 -5.65
C GLU A 642 -28.37 -12.03 -6.05
N GLU A 643 -28.96 -11.25 -6.96
CA GLU A 643 -30.31 -11.48 -7.48
C GLU A 643 -30.44 -12.84 -8.19
N LYS A 644 -29.37 -13.31 -8.85
CA LYS A 644 -29.33 -14.60 -9.55
C LYS A 644 -28.93 -15.79 -8.68
N LYS A 645 -28.63 -15.58 -7.38
CA LYS A 645 -28.16 -16.62 -6.44
C LYS A 645 -26.96 -17.43 -6.97
N LEU A 646 -26.05 -16.77 -7.69
CA LEU A 646 -24.83 -17.41 -8.15
C LEU A 646 -23.90 -17.63 -6.95
N LYS A 647 -23.34 -18.84 -6.81
CA LYS A 647 -22.68 -19.32 -5.57
C LYS A 647 -21.27 -18.75 -5.31
N ASP A 648 -20.72 -17.96 -6.23
CA ASP A 648 -19.45 -17.26 -6.04
C ASP A 648 -19.69 -15.77 -6.31
N THR A 649 -19.75 -14.96 -5.26
CA THR A 649 -20.23 -13.56 -5.33
C THR A 649 -19.28 -12.60 -6.04
N GLU A 650 -18.01 -12.96 -6.28
CA GLU A 650 -17.01 -12.02 -6.83
C GLU A 650 -16.09 -12.63 -7.90
N ASN A 651 -16.09 -13.96 -8.07
CA ASN A 651 -15.45 -14.59 -9.22
C ASN A 651 -16.39 -14.46 -10.42
N VAL A 652 -16.07 -13.53 -11.32
CA VAL A 652 -16.82 -13.30 -12.54
C VAL A 652 -16.65 -14.47 -13.51
N VAL A 653 -17.37 -15.57 -13.27
CA VAL A 653 -17.36 -16.76 -14.12
C VAL A 653 -18.81 -17.24 -14.24
N ASN A 654 -19.42 -17.03 -15.42
CA ASN A 654 -20.69 -17.71 -15.74
C ASN A 654 -20.45 -19.22 -15.97
N GLU A 655 -21.52 -20.01 -16.12
CA GLU A 655 -21.45 -21.46 -16.39
C GLU A 655 -20.66 -21.85 -17.67
N GLN A 656 -20.16 -20.88 -18.44
CA GLN A 656 -19.33 -21.05 -19.65
C GLN A 656 -17.96 -20.34 -19.58
N GLY A 657 -17.52 -19.82 -18.43
CA GLY A 657 -16.19 -19.22 -18.31
C GLY A 657 -16.02 -17.82 -18.93
N LYS A 658 -17.10 -17.08 -19.20
CA LYS A 658 -17.07 -15.77 -19.89
C LYS A 658 -17.43 -14.62 -18.94
N LEU A 659 -16.57 -13.59 -18.92
CA LEU A 659 -16.70 -12.39 -18.08
C LEU A 659 -18.06 -11.67 -18.27
N THR A 660 -18.64 -11.18 -17.17
CA THR A 660 -19.74 -10.21 -17.21
C THR A 660 -19.16 -8.84 -17.62
N THR A 661 -19.77 -8.21 -18.62
CA THR A 661 -19.28 -6.94 -19.17
C THR A 661 -19.77 -5.77 -18.32
N LEU A 662 -18.85 -4.90 -17.87
CA LEU A 662 -19.22 -3.64 -17.23
C LEU A 662 -19.91 -2.70 -18.24
N PRO A 663 -20.82 -1.81 -17.79
CA PRO A 663 -21.36 -0.77 -18.66
C PRO A 663 -20.24 0.14 -19.20
N SER A 664 -20.56 0.90 -20.26
CA SER A 664 -19.75 2.04 -20.66
C SER A 664 -19.60 3.02 -19.49
N LEU A 665 -18.53 3.82 -19.50
CA LEU A 665 -18.37 4.87 -18.49
C LEU A 665 -19.59 5.81 -18.48
N PRO A 666 -19.98 6.34 -17.30
CA PRO A 666 -21.05 7.31 -17.22
C PRO A 666 -20.78 8.55 -18.08
N GLU A 667 -21.73 8.89 -18.95
CA GLU A 667 -21.72 10.14 -19.70
C GLU A 667 -22.44 11.20 -18.87
N VAL A 668 -21.66 12.04 -18.19
CA VAL A 668 -22.20 13.06 -17.27
C VAL A 668 -22.12 14.44 -17.90
N GLU A 669 -23.22 15.19 -17.84
CA GLU A 669 -23.30 16.60 -18.14
C GLU A 669 -23.62 17.37 -16.86
N VAL A 670 -22.81 18.37 -16.54
CA VAL A 670 -23.03 19.28 -15.41
C VAL A 670 -23.71 20.54 -15.95
N VAL A 671 -24.87 20.86 -15.40
CA VAL A 671 -25.72 21.97 -15.81
C VAL A 671 -25.88 22.94 -14.65
N ILE A 672 -25.66 24.22 -14.89
CA ILE A 672 -25.82 25.31 -13.92
C ILE A 672 -26.95 26.21 -14.42
N ASN A 673 -27.94 26.42 -13.56
CA ASN A 673 -28.96 27.44 -13.78
C ASN A 673 -28.63 28.66 -12.96
N THR A 674 -28.70 29.82 -13.60
CA THR A 674 -28.45 31.12 -12.96
C THR A 674 -29.73 31.79 -12.49
N ASN A 675 -29.63 32.75 -11.56
CA ASN A 675 -30.78 33.56 -11.13
C ASN A 675 -31.38 34.40 -12.26
N SER A 676 -30.60 34.74 -13.29
CA SER A 676 -31.07 35.44 -14.49
C SER A 676 -31.83 34.53 -15.48
N GLY A 677 -31.92 33.22 -15.20
CA GLY A 677 -32.62 32.25 -16.04
C GLY A 677 -31.78 31.67 -17.19
N LYS A 678 -30.48 31.98 -17.24
CA LYS A 678 -29.54 31.37 -18.20
C LYS A 678 -29.12 29.98 -17.74
N GLU A 679 -29.14 29.02 -18.65
CA GLU A 679 -28.62 27.65 -18.49
C GLU A 679 -27.25 27.54 -19.18
N ILE A 680 -26.25 27.08 -18.45
CA ILE A 680 -24.91 26.76 -18.99
C ILE A 680 -24.58 25.31 -18.64
N SER A 681 -23.92 24.58 -19.55
CA SER A 681 -23.56 23.18 -19.31
C SER A 681 -22.20 22.80 -19.87
N ILE A 682 -21.65 21.70 -19.33
CA ILE A 682 -20.44 21.06 -19.84
C ILE A 682 -20.59 19.54 -19.76
N VAL A 683 -20.19 18.86 -20.83
CA VAL A 683 -20.12 17.40 -20.87
C VAL A 683 -18.75 16.96 -20.35
N LEU A 684 -18.70 16.12 -19.32
CA LEU A 684 -17.44 15.71 -18.69
C LEU A 684 -16.50 15.03 -19.68
N ASN A 685 -17.00 14.25 -20.63
CA ASN A 685 -16.15 13.62 -21.66
C ASN A 685 -15.38 14.63 -22.54
N GLU A 686 -15.87 15.86 -22.66
CA GLU A 686 -15.16 16.95 -23.37
C GLU A 686 -14.09 17.62 -22.49
N PHE A 687 -14.10 17.40 -21.17
CA PHE A 687 -13.19 18.02 -20.22
C PHE A 687 -12.26 16.99 -19.56
N MET A 688 -12.84 16.08 -18.78
CA MET A 688 -12.23 14.88 -18.23
C MET A 688 -13.33 13.83 -18.03
N PRO A 689 -13.29 12.67 -18.71
CA PRO A 689 -14.31 11.64 -18.56
C PRO A 689 -14.33 11.10 -17.12
N VAL A 690 -15.46 10.50 -16.72
CA VAL A 690 -15.60 9.84 -15.43
C VAL A 690 -14.51 8.78 -15.26
N GLN A 691 -13.75 8.85 -14.16
CA GLN A 691 -12.64 7.93 -13.91
C GLN A 691 -13.14 6.49 -13.72
N SER A 692 -12.48 5.55 -14.41
CA SER A 692 -12.72 4.11 -14.22
C SER A 692 -12.10 3.66 -12.90
N PRO A 693 -12.79 2.88 -12.06
CA PRO A 693 -12.23 2.26 -10.87
C PRO A 693 -10.94 1.50 -11.21
N ILE A 694 -9.99 1.50 -10.28
CA ILE A 694 -8.76 0.73 -10.42
C ILE A 694 -9.00 -0.67 -9.87
N TYR A 695 -8.91 -1.66 -10.75
CA TYR A 695 -9.00 -3.07 -10.41
C TYR A 695 -7.60 -3.63 -10.14
N SER A 696 -7.44 -4.43 -9.09
CA SER A 696 -6.17 -4.99 -8.67
C SER A 696 -6.33 -6.46 -8.31
N SER A 697 -5.35 -7.27 -8.71
CA SER A 697 -5.22 -8.67 -8.32
C SER A 697 -3.87 -8.82 -7.64
N PHE A 698 -3.90 -9.25 -6.38
CA PHE A 698 -2.75 -9.32 -5.49
C PHE A 698 -2.04 -10.67 -5.56
N ILE A 699 -2.74 -11.74 -5.94
CA ILE A 699 -2.21 -13.10 -5.95
C ILE A 699 -2.07 -13.63 -7.38
N SER A 700 -0.93 -14.26 -7.67
CA SER A 700 -0.62 -14.86 -8.97
C SER A 700 -1.49 -16.07 -9.28
N MET A 701 -1.98 -16.76 -8.25
CA MET A 701 -2.96 -17.84 -8.35
C MET A 701 -4.34 -17.31 -7.95
N GLY A 702 -5.12 -16.79 -8.91
CA GLY A 702 -6.37 -16.06 -8.65
C GLY A 702 -7.40 -16.82 -7.80
N PHE A 703 -7.39 -18.16 -7.79
CA PHE A 703 -8.28 -18.94 -6.92
C PHE A 703 -7.96 -18.81 -5.41
N LEU A 704 -6.76 -18.32 -5.06
CA LEU A 704 -6.32 -18.07 -3.68
C LEU A 704 -6.66 -16.67 -3.17
N GLU A 705 -7.03 -15.74 -4.07
CA GLU A 705 -7.27 -14.32 -3.76
C GLU A 705 -8.20 -14.16 -2.53
N HIS A 706 -9.28 -14.96 -2.50
CA HIS A 706 -10.33 -14.93 -1.48
C HIS A 706 -10.08 -15.79 -0.24
N HIS A 707 -8.92 -16.46 -0.14
CA HIS A 707 -8.64 -17.41 0.94
C HIS A 707 -7.40 -17.06 1.76
N ILE A 708 -6.53 -16.21 1.22
CA ILE A 708 -5.28 -15.84 1.86
C ILE A 708 -5.49 -14.66 2.83
N LYS A 709 -4.75 -14.66 3.95
CA LYS A 709 -4.72 -13.59 4.96
C LYS A 709 -6.11 -13.18 5.45
N GLU A 710 -6.93 -14.14 5.85
CA GLU A 710 -8.28 -13.86 6.38
C GLU A 710 -9.17 -13.04 5.41
N ASN A 711 -9.09 -13.35 4.12
CA ASN A 711 -9.83 -12.71 3.03
C ASN A 711 -9.39 -11.26 2.76
N LYS A 712 -8.14 -10.91 3.06
CA LYS A 712 -7.58 -9.57 2.84
C LYS A 712 -7.79 -9.04 1.42
N TYR A 713 -7.65 -9.90 0.40
CA TYR A 713 -7.69 -9.49 -1.01
C TYR A 713 -9.04 -9.73 -1.68
N ASN A 714 -10.12 -9.88 -0.91
CA ASN A 714 -11.43 -10.23 -1.42
C ASN A 714 -11.93 -9.22 -2.48
N GLU A 715 -11.66 -7.93 -2.27
CA GLU A 715 -12.13 -6.87 -3.16
C GLU A 715 -11.10 -6.40 -4.18
N ALA A 716 -11.40 -6.57 -5.47
CA ALA A 716 -10.50 -6.12 -6.55
C ALA A 716 -10.44 -4.58 -6.68
N ALA A 717 -11.49 -3.86 -6.29
CA ALA A 717 -11.59 -2.42 -6.41
C ALA A 717 -12.18 -1.80 -5.13
N GLU A 718 -11.88 -0.52 -4.90
CA GLU A 718 -12.52 0.28 -3.85
C GLU A 718 -13.01 1.61 -4.38
N ALA A 719 -14.00 2.17 -3.69
CA ALA A 719 -14.52 3.49 -4.01
C ALA A 719 -13.48 4.56 -3.69
N THR A 720 -13.11 5.28 -4.74
CA THR A 720 -12.05 6.30 -4.77
C THR A 720 -12.63 7.50 -5.50
N MET A 721 -12.70 8.63 -4.79
CA MET A 721 -13.20 9.87 -5.34
C MET A 721 -12.15 10.52 -6.23
N HIS A 722 -12.59 11.12 -7.33
CA HIS A 722 -11.79 12.05 -8.12
C HIS A 722 -12.43 13.44 -8.08
N THR A 723 -11.65 14.47 -7.79
CA THR A 723 -12.12 15.86 -7.75
C THR A 723 -12.07 16.48 -9.14
N TYR A 724 -13.19 17.01 -9.62
CA TYR A 724 -13.28 17.78 -10.86
C TYR A 724 -13.31 19.26 -10.50
N ILE A 725 -12.38 20.04 -11.04
CA ILE A 725 -12.33 21.50 -10.89
C ILE A 725 -12.52 22.10 -12.27
N ILE A 726 -13.74 22.59 -12.55
CA ILE A 726 -14.14 23.02 -13.88
C ILE A 726 -14.34 24.54 -13.88
N PRO A 727 -13.50 25.32 -14.58
CA PRO A 727 -13.69 26.75 -14.73
C PRO A 727 -15.03 27.07 -15.39
N ILE A 728 -15.75 28.09 -14.87
CA ILE A 728 -17.05 28.53 -15.41
C ILE A 728 -16.94 28.92 -16.89
N GLU A 729 -15.80 29.46 -17.32
CA GLU A 729 -15.52 29.80 -18.72
C GLU A 729 -15.55 28.61 -19.69
N LYS A 730 -15.41 27.37 -19.20
CA LYS A 730 -15.50 26.15 -20.03
C LYS A 730 -16.94 25.66 -20.21
N PHE A 731 -17.91 26.22 -19.47
CA PHE A 731 -19.32 25.91 -19.67
C PHE A 731 -19.85 26.64 -20.92
N LYS A 732 -20.70 25.96 -21.69
CA LYS A 732 -21.33 26.48 -22.91
C LYS A 732 -22.76 26.92 -22.61
N GLY A 733 -23.20 28.04 -23.18
CA GLY A 733 -24.59 28.49 -23.06
C GLY A 733 -25.55 27.64 -23.89
N VAL A 734 -26.68 27.25 -23.29
CA VAL A 734 -27.74 26.52 -23.99
C VAL A 734 -28.73 27.54 -24.58
N ASN A 735 -28.49 28.00 -25.81
CA ASN A 735 -29.46 28.83 -26.54
C ASN A 735 -30.36 27.95 -27.43
N THR A 736 -31.67 28.21 -27.41
CA THR A 736 -32.72 27.54 -28.21
C THR A 736 -32.62 27.77 -29.73
N THR A 737 -31.51 28.32 -30.22
CA THR A 737 -31.31 28.73 -31.62
C THR A 737 -29.89 28.43 -32.13
N ASN A 738 -29.41 27.18 -32.06
CA ASN A 738 -28.28 26.62 -32.84
C ASN A 738 -27.06 27.55 -33.11
N LYS A 739 -26.70 28.41 -32.16
CA LYS A 739 -25.46 29.20 -32.17
C LYS A 739 -24.85 29.13 -30.77
N THR A 740 -23.64 28.59 -30.72
CA THR A 740 -22.77 28.61 -29.55
C THR A 740 -22.23 30.02 -29.37
N ASP A 741 -22.91 30.83 -28.57
CA ASP A 741 -22.34 32.10 -28.11
C ASP A 741 -21.45 31.82 -26.90
N ALA A 742 -20.20 32.26 -26.97
CA ALA A 742 -19.33 32.32 -25.79
C ALA A 742 -20.05 33.16 -24.72
N ILE A 743 -19.97 32.73 -23.45
CA ILE A 743 -20.52 33.49 -22.34
C ILE A 743 -19.84 34.87 -22.34
N GLY A 744 -20.60 35.94 -22.62
CA GLY A 744 -20.11 37.30 -22.48
C GLY A 744 -19.62 37.50 -21.05
N THR A 745 -18.36 37.87 -20.89
CA THR A 745 -17.63 38.00 -19.62
C THR A 745 -18.11 39.14 -18.71
N ASN A 746 -19.27 39.75 -19.00
CA ASN A 746 -19.76 40.98 -18.36
C ASN A 746 -21.11 40.82 -17.63
N ASP A 747 -21.74 39.65 -17.63
CA ASP A 747 -22.98 39.41 -16.90
C ASP A 747 -22.69 38.76 -15.53
N LEU A 748 -23.18 39.37 -14.45
CA LEU A 748 -23.12 38.78 -13.10
C LEU A 748 -23.77 37.39 -13.10
N MET A 749 -23.03 36.36 -12.71
CA MET A 749 -23.55 35.00 -12.60
C MET A 749 -23.76 34.63 -11.14
N GLU A 750 -25.01 34.49 -10.73
CA GLU A 750 -25.39 33.91 -9.45
C GLU A 750 -26.00 32.53 -9.68
N ILE A 751 -25.50 31.51 -8.97
CA ILE A 751 -25.97 30.13 -9.12
C ILE A 751 -27.31 29.95 -8.40
N LYS A 752 -28.31 29.47 -9.13
CA LYS A 752 -29.63 29.08 -8.63
C LYS A 752 -29.73 27.59 -8.37
N SER A 753 -29.28 26.76 -9.32
CA SER A 753 -29.26 25.31 -9.16
C SER A 753 -28.09 24.66 -9.90
N ILE A 754 -27.68 23.50 -9.39
CA ILE A 754 -26.68 22.62 -10.01
C ILE A 754 -27.35 21.29 -10.32
N LYS A 755 -27.24 20.82 -11.55
CA LYS A 755 -27.84 19.59 -12.04
C LYS A 755 -26.80 18.69 -12.70
N PHE A 756 -26.78 17.44 -12.28
CA PHE A 756 -26.04 16.36 -12.93
C PHE A 756 -27.01 15.58 -13.82
N ARG A 757 -26.76 15.57 -15.13
CA ARG A 757 -27.51 14.81 -16.12
C ARG A 757 -26.67 13.63 -16.58
N PHE A 758 -27.24 12.43 -16.54
CA PHE A 758 -26.59 11.17 -16.88
C PHE A 758 -27.20 10.64 -18.17
N ASN A 759 -26.40 10.61 -19.24
CA ASN A 759 -26.83 10.25 -20.59
C ASN A 759 -26.50 8.81 -20.98
N SER A 760 -25.69 8.10 -20.18
CA SER A 760 -25.45 6.68 -20.38
C SER A 760 -26.66 5.85 -19.93
N ASN A 761 -26.92 4.71 -20.58
CA ASN A 761 -28.11 3.90 -20.34
C ASN A 761 -28.24 3.41 -18.89
N GLN A 762 -27.13 3.08 -18.23
CA GLN A 762 -27.11 2.67 -16.84
C GLN A 762 -25.81 3.14 -16.19
N GLY A 763 -25.82 3.22 -14.86
CA GLY A 763 -24.62 3.56 -14.10
C GLY A 763 -24.90 3.69 -12.61
N LYS A 764 -23.82 3.74 -11.84
CA LYS A 764 -23.84 3.99 -10.41
C LYS A 764 -22.63 4.84 -10.05
N VAL A 765 -22.87 6.00 -9.45
CA VAL A 765 -21.82 6.90 -8.99
C VAL A 765 -22.11 7.34 -7.57
N MET A 766 -21.07 7.75 -6.86
CA MET A 766 -21.19 8.55 -5.64
C MET A 766 -20.67 9.95 -5.95
N ILE A 767 -21.40 10.98 -5.53
CA ILE A 767 -20.96 12.37 -5.61
C ILE A 767 -20.84 12.98 -4.21
N ASP A 768 -19.86 13.86 -4.03
CA ASP A 768 -19.60 14.57 -2.77
C ASP A 768 -18.75 15.84 -3.01
N ASP A 769 -18.35 16.55 -1.96
CA ASP A 769 -17.50 17.75 -1.98
C ASP A 769 -17.93 18.79 -3.02
N ILE A 770 -19.24 19.05 -3.12
CA ILE A 770 -19.77 19.95 -4.13
C ILE A 770 -19.58 21.37 -3.64
N GLY A 771 -18.93 22.21 -4.44
CA GLY A 771 -18.58 23.56 -4.02
C GLY A 771 -18.09 24.45 -5.14
N TYR A 772 -17.43 25.52 -4.73
CA TYR A 772 -16.94 26.57 -5.60
C TYR A 772 -15.54 27.03 -5.15
N LEU A 773 -14.66 27.28 -6.12
CA LEU A 773 -13.39 27.96 -5.93
C LEU A 773 -13.44 29.32 -6.63
N SER A 774 -13.13 30.40 -5.90
CA SER A 774 -13.09 31.76 -6.46
C SER A 774 -11.94 31.96 -7.45
N LYS A 775 -11.98 33.08 -8.19
CA LYS A 775 -10.87 33.49 -9.09
C LYS A 775 -9.54 33.49 -8.34
N GLY A 776 -8.52 32.84 -8.93
CA GLY A 776 -7.20 32.64 -8.30
C GLY A 776 -7.04 31.34 -7.52
N GLY A 777 -8.14 30.60 -7.30
CA GLY A 777 -8.11 29.26 -6.68
C GLY A 777 -7.85 28.11 -7.65
N THR A 778 -7.82 28.39 -8.96
CA THR A 778 -7.44 27.41 -10.00
C THR A 778 -6.06 27.76 -10.54
N TYR A 779 -5.16 26.78 -10.52
CA TYR A 779 -3.77 26.91 -10.96
C TYR A 779 -3.51 26.18 -12.29
N VAL A 780 -4.49 25.42 -12.79
CA VAL A 780 -4.43 24.73 -14.07
C VAL A 780 -4.72 25.70 -15.20
N GLU A 781 -3.81 25.78 -16.17
CA GLU A 781 -4.05 26.50 -17.43
C GLU A 781 -4.65 25.53 -18.46
N TYR A 782 -5.78 25.92 -19.05
CA TYR A 782 -6.45 25.13 -20.08
C TYR A 782 -6.25 25.76 -21.46
N ASN A 783 -5.93 24.94 -22.45
CA ASN A 783 -5.92 25.35 -23.86
C ASN A 783 -7.33 25.76 -24.30
N ASN A 784 -7.39 26.69 -25.25
CA ASN A 784 -8.64 27.22 -25.82
C ASN A 784 -9.18 26.37 -26.96
#